data_AF-A0A8B6GPI8-F1
#
_entry.id   AF-A0A8B6GPI8-F1
#
_cell.length_a   1.000
_cell.length_b   1.000
_cell.length_c   1.000
_cell.angle_alpha   90.00
_cell.angle_beta   90.00
_cell.angle_gamma   90.00
#
_symmetry.space_group_name_H-M   'P 1'
#
loop_
_entity.id
_entity.type
_entity.pdbx_description
1 polymer ?
#
loop_
_entity_poly.entity_id
_entity_poly.type
_entity_poly.pdbx_seq_one_letter_code
_entity_poly.pdbx_strand_id
1 'polypeptide(L)'
;MENNLLPKAACEWTSDFYIANFSLTDWLEMKHYTIVDSLPSNILYQLYEETNIGHYFLDDKCSRSNSSWSKDCGMNMTLMELPAEVSCYITDTCTGIQCCVMNTLLQQTFEISFLLDSCNSRISIGIEKIQYNSTLLDFQWGAHYSFSLQGIVRVEYSIEDLYTERYYLVNMRIRFCYESADSQCDEKYTILQNMKLPKQQCDWRSGFSIPGFSLESWYHQHSMTPGSQLDDWMISELLNDLGISSYLHVKQCSRHSSPFYPSSLGWNKGCTNSINLPQIEEPTTCYLDTSCTRVECCVDVDFIPYSFHTYLNIDPCKQIITVGTERFQRNISFSDYQWGKQEELWLAGVLRLSYEIEDFSGESKYLVSLNMSVCFENNKSCHVSTQILSNTWLTKALCAWDSNYYISNFSLTNWLEKENMSLPLPDYGQLLLFEDTGIAPYLQDDKCGEDTSKFKHSIFTNACPLNVSGKDLVEIPCHLSALCTGIECCVHANKLNRDFHTIVLVDPCSFVVTVGIEDFVYNTSITEFSFGELQQFSIAGIANIELIIYYLEKEHSYLVSKNISICTESQDTCEQDYVVVENMMLPILQCSNNGGFIKKGFSLERWRNESGFSLNDSLTSVDVSELFEYIGLAYYLLSTRCNRSSDPYIPSVKGWNSLCIDNEDLTNLTGPVSCNLDSTCNKISCCVDIENLDRTMEISLAIDHCNGRLTLQLERLSIDVSLIDYKWGTQLEHGLVGVVNTVIIIYNLASENNYMVDLTVLVCLESNDTCSVDEVILDGVKFSKGVCDRSMENDFSLAAWLDEKSFPKSIESLPVWAEVQLKQNLNIDNFLKPESCSHTLASSNDCGSAVIKVVPTDKHDRFSCRLSADCTSVECCVNLPILGTSVSIVFEINECRNNLRLQIDNLKQDFKLSEVLFGMIDKKNMFCQNSSEPDKNEILA
;
A
#
# COMPACT_ATOMS: atom_id res chain seq x y z
N MET A 1 -15.79 55.46 22.15
CA MET A 1 -15.81 54.13 21.51
C MET A 1 -15.04 54.30 20.23
N GLU A 2 -13.72 54.21 20.29
CA GLU A 2 -12.86 54.28 19.10
C GLU A 2 -12.32 52.86 18.87
N ASN A 3 -12.39 52.40 17.61
CA ASN A 3 -11.73 51.19 17.10
C ASN A 3 -12.24 49.82 17.59
N ASN A 4 -13.53 49.68 17.94
CA ASN A 4 -14.12 48.35 18.10
C ASN A 4 -14.50 47.77 16.73
N LEU A 5 -14.04 46.55 16.44
CA LEU A 5 -14.57 45.74 15.33
C LEU A 5 -16.05 45.46 15.59
N LEU A 6 -16.93 46.07 14.79
CA LEU A 6 -18.34 45.72 14.80
C LEU A 6 -18.52 44.45 13.94
N PRO A 7 -19.18 43.40 14.46
CA PRO A 7 -19.52 42.27 13.61
C PRO A 7 -20.39 42.77 12.46
N LYS A 8 -19.91 42.58 11.22
CA LYS A 8 -20.75 42.77 10.05
C LYS A 8 -21.87 41.74 10.16
N ALA A 9 -23.12 42.18 10.18
CA ALA A 9 -24.23 41.24 10.04
C ALA A 9 -24.00 40.44 8.77
N ALA A 10 -24.05 39.10 8.85
CA ALA A 10 -24.07 38.27 7.67
C ALA A 10 -25.30 38.69 6.86
N CYS A 11 -25.09 39.40 5.75
CA CYS A 11 -26.18 39.71 4.85
C CYS A 11 -26.65 38.39 4.25
N GLU A 12 -27.90 38.02 4.47
CA GLU A 12 -28.56 36.98 3.69
C GLU A 12 -28.73 37.55 2.27
N TRP A 13 -27.81 37.21 1.37
CA TRP A 13 -27.88 37.61 -0.05
C TRP A 13 -28.91 36.79 -0.84
N THR A 14 -29.61 35.89 -0.14
CA THR A 14 -30.94 35.34 -0.46
C THR A 14 -32.05 36.38 -0.28
N SER A 15 -31.69 37.62 0.09
CA SER A 15 -32.60 38.71 0.47
C SER A 15 -33.93 38.65 -0.27
N ASP A 16 -34.99 38.50 0.52
CA ASP A 16 -36.35 38.61 0.02
C ASP A 16 -36.56 40.00 -0.63
N PHE A 17 -37.67 40.18 -1.33
CA PHE A 17 -37.97 41.44 -2.02
C PHE A 17 -37.78 42.66 -1.11
N TYR A 18 -37.19 43.74 -1.65
CA TYR A 18 -37.03 45.01 -0.91
C TYR A 18 -38.35 45.49 -0.30
N ILE A 19 -39.45 45.23 -1.02
CA ILE A 19 -40.82 45.41 -0.55
C ILE A 19 -41.33 44.06 -0.04
N ALA A 20 -41.67 43.97 1.24
CA ALA A 20 -42.25 42.74 1.81
C ALA A 20 -43.59 42.41 1.15
N ASN A 21 -43.83 41.13 0.84
CA ASN A 21 -45.03 40.66 0.12
C ASN A 21 -45.22 41.32 -1.26
N PHE A 22 -44.12 41.65 -1.95
CA PHE A 22 -44.20 42.27 -3.27
C PHE A 22 -44.93 41.37 -4.27
N SER A 23 -45.90 41.95 -4.95
CA SER A 23 -46.55 41.39 -6.13
C SER A 23 -46.52 42.45 -7.22
N LEU A 24 -45.95 42.14 -8.37
CA LEU A 24 -45.98 43.05 -9.51
C LEU A 24 -47.41 43.28 -9.97
N THR A 25 -48.25 42.25 -9.91
CA THR A 25 -49.68 42.36 -10.25
C THR A 25 -50.38 43.38 -9.35
N ASP A 26 -50.27 43.22 -8.03
CA ASP A 26 -50.90 44.14 -7.07
C ASP A 26 -50.30 45.55 -7.17
N TRP A 27 -48.99 45.65 -7.38
CA TRP A 27 -48.30 46.93 -7.55
C TRP A 27 -48.81 47.66 -8.80
N LEU A 28 -48.97 46.98 -9.93
CA LEU A 28 -49.50 47.55 -11.16
C LEU A 28 -50.95 48.01 -10.99
N GLU A 29 -51.81 47.20 -10.34
CA GLU A 29 -53.18 47.59 -10.03
C GLU A 29 -53.25 48.87 -9.17
N MET A 30 -52.38 48.95 -8.15
CA MET A 30 -52.29 50.10 -7.27
C MET A 30 -51.81 51.37 -8.00
N LYS A 31 -51.02 51.23 -9.06
CA LYS A 31 -50.61 52.33 -9.96
C LYS A 31 -51.61 52.60 -11.09
N HIS A 32 -52.74 51.88 -11.13
CA HIS A 32 -53.76 51.96 -12.19
C HIS A 32 -53.29 51.52 -13.58
N TYR A 33 -52.39 50.53 -13.63
CA TYR A 33 -51.96 49.86 -14.85
C TYR A 33 -52.47 48.41 -14.88
N THR A 34 -52.56 47.84 -16.08
CA THR A 34 -52.85 46.41 -16.29
C THR A 34 -51.60 45.75 -16.84
N ILE A 35 -51.44 44.44 -16.61
CA ILE A 35 -50.31 43.68 -17.17
C ILE A 35 -50.37 43.76 -18.69
N VAL A 36 -49.34 44.35 -19.28
CA VAL A 36 -49.07 44.35 -20.73
C VAL A 36 -47.67 43.78 -20.92
N ASP A 37 -47.39 43.16 -22.07
CA ASP A 37 -46.10 42.54 -22.44
C ASP A 37 -44.87 43.47 -22.26
N SER A 38 -45.07 44.78 -22.07
CA SER A 38 -44.00 45.75 -21.76
C SER A 38 -44.54 46.97 -21.00
N LEU A 39 -43.83 47.42 -19.95
CA LEU A 39 -44.23 48.59 -19.14
C LEU A 39 -43.75 49.93 -19.74
N PRO A 40 -44.53 51.03 -19.67
CA PRO A 40 -44.07 52.35 -20.09
C PRO A 40 -42.84 52.82 -19.31
N SER A 41 -41.92 53.57 -19.95
CA SER A 41 -40.64 53.95 -19.34
C SER A 41 -40.77 54.69 -18.00
N ASN A 42 -41.77 55.56 -17.84
CA ASN A 42 -42.02 56.26 -16.57
C ASN A 42 -42.44 55.31 -15.43
N ILE A 43 -43.12 54.21 -15.75
CA ILE A 43 -43.53 53.18 -14.78
C ILE A 43 -42.36 52.26 -14.47
N LEU A 44 -41.51 51.94 -15.44
CA LEU A 44 -40.26 51.21 -15.20
C LEU A 44 -39.32 51.97 -14.26
N TYR A 45 -39.10 53.26 -14.48
CA TYR A 45 -38.28 54.07 -13.57
C TYR A 45 -38.84 54.07 -12.14
N GLN A 46 -40.17 54.19 -12.00
CA GLN A 46 -40.80 54.14 -10.70
C GLN A 46 -40.67 52.74 -10.04
N LEU A 47 -40.80 51.68 -10.82
CA LEU A 47 -40.61 50.30 -10.34
C LEU A 47 -39.17 50.10 -9.87
N TYR A 48 -38.17 50.55 -10.63
CA TYR A 48 -36.75 50.40 -10.27
C TYR A 48 -36.36 51.14 -8.99
N GLU A 49 -36.89 52.35 -8.81
CA GLU A 49 -36.70 53.16 -7.61
C GLU A 49 -37.40 52.52 -6.40
N GLU A 50 -38.68 52.15 -6.52
CA GLU A 50 -39.45 51.60 -5.40
C GLU A 50 -39.00 50.20 -4.98
N THR A 51 -38.52 49.38 -5.93
CA THR A 51 -37.92 48.06 -5.64
C THR A 51 -36.42 48.13 -5.34
N ASN A 52 -35.83 49.33 -5.42
CA ASN A 52 -34.42 49.61 -5.14
C ASN A 52 -33.41 48.89 -6.06
N ILE A 53 -33.84 48.25 -7.16
CA ILE A 53 -32.93 47.57 -8.09
C ILE A 53 -32.13 48.53 -8.98
N GLY A 54 -32.69 49.72 -9.27
CA GLY A 54 -32.08 50.68 -10.19
C GLY A 54 -30.72 51.21 -9.74
N HIS A 55 -30.50 51.31 -8.42
CA HIS A 55 -29.22 51.75 -7.83
C HIS A 55 -28.05 50.82 -8.13
N TYR A 56 -28.35 49.57 -8.49
CA TYR A 56 -27.34 48.55 -8.72
C TYR A 56 -27.02 48.36 -10.19
N PHE A 57 -27.76 48.98 -11.11
CA PHE A 57 -27.47 48.85 -12.55
C PHE A 57 -26.08 49.40 -12.87
N LEU A 58 -25.36 48.71 -13.75
CA LEU A 58 -24.14 49.19 -14.39
C LEU A 58 -24.43 50.51 -15.11
N ASP A 59 -23.39 51.33 -15.24
CA ASP A 59 -23.52 52.64 -15.90
C ASP A 59 -23.86 52.47 -17.39
N ASP A 60 -23.33 51.43 -18.02
CA ASP A 60 -23.65 51.00 -19.38
C ASP A 60 -24.35 49.64 -19.37
N LYS A 61 -25.39 49.50 -20.21
CA LYS A 61 -26.10 48.23 -20.40
C LYS A 61 -25.20 47.22 -21.13
N CYS A 62 -25.17 45.97 -20.67
CA CYS A 62 -24.47 44.91 -21.39
C CYS A 62 -25.06 44.69 -22.79
N SER A 63 -24.20 44.34 -23.76
CA SER A 63 -24.61 44.11 -25.15
C SER A 63 -24.68 42.62 -25.48
N ARG A 64 -25.81 42.18 -26.05
CA ARG A 64 -25.95 40.83 -26.62
C ARG A 64 -25.20 40.73 -27.95
N SER A 65 -24.51 39.60 -28.17
CA SER A 65 -23.83 39.33 -29.43
C SER A 65 -24.75 38.54 -30.38
N ASN A 66 -24.41 38.48 -31.68
CA ASN A 66 -25.20 37.68 -32.65
C ASN A 66 -25.05 36.16 -32.42
N SER A 67 -24.06 35.73 -31.64
CA SER A 67 -23.84 34.36 -31.23
C SER A 67 -24.34 34.13 -29.80
N SER A 68 -25.05 33.03 -29.58
CA SER A 68 -25.53 32.61 -28.25
C SER A 68 -24.39 32.44 -27.23
N TRP A 69 -23.26 31.87 -27.68
CA TRP A 69 -22.03 31.73 -26.89
C TRP A 69 -20.84 32.39 -27.58
N SER A 70 -19.96 32.99 -26.78
CA SER A 70 -18.59 33.34 -27.14
C SER A 70 -17.64 32.74 -26.10
N LYS A 71 -16.38 32.49 -26.47
CA LYS A 71 -15.40 31.91 -25.54
C LYS A 71 -14.00 32.39 -25.88
N ASP A 72 -13.22 32.70 -24.85
CA ASP A 72 -11.78 32.93 -24.96
C ASP A 72 -10.97 31.78 -24.35
N CYS A 73 -11.64 30.80 -23.74
CA CYS A 73 -11.00 29.58 -23.29
C CYS A 73 -10.52 28.71 -24.47
N GLY A 74 -9.27 28.24 -24.40
CA GLY A 74 -8.67 27.34 -25.39
C GLY A 74 -9.23 25.92 -25.41
N MET A 75 -10.13 25.58 -24.48
CA MET A 75 -10.66 24.22 -24.33
C MET A 75 -11.91 23.96 -25.19
N ASN A 76 -12.05 22.71 -25.62
CA ASN A 76 -13.25 22.23 -26.30
C ASN A 76 -14.30 21.88 -25.24
N MET A 77 -15.42 22.60 -25.28
CA MET A 77 -16.55 22.42 -24.39
C MET A 77 -17.81 22.17 -25.22
N THR A 78 -18.64 21.22 -24.79
CA THR A 78 -19.98 21.01 -25.33
C THR A 78 -20.95 21.93 -24.62
N LEU A 79 -21.35 23.01 -25.30
CA LEU A 79 -22.26 24.02 -24.77
C LEU A 79 -23.69 23.73 -25.22
N MET A 80 -24.65 23.92 -24.32
CA MET A 80 -26.07 23.87 -24.67
C MET A 80 -26.48 25.11 -25.48
N GLU A 81 -27.51 24.97 -26.31
CA GLU A 81 -28.11 26.10 -27.00
C GLU A 81 -28.84 27.00 -25.99
N LEU A 82 -28.50 28.30 -25.94
CA LEU A 82 -29.21 29.25 -25.08
C LEU A 82 -30.36 29.92 -25.83
N PRO A 83 -31.43 30.32 -25.13
CA PRO A 83 -32.50 31.14 -25.69
C PRO A 83 -31.99 32.46 -26.29
N ALA A 84 -32.74 33.04 -27.23
CA ALA A 84 -32.35 34.26 -27.94
C ALA A 84 -32.21 35.50 -27.02
N GLU A 85 -32.83 35.44 -25.85
CA GLU A 85 -32.78 36.45 -24.80
C GLU A 85 -31.43 36.49 -24.07
N VAL A 86 -30.61 35.44 -24.20
CA VAL A 86 -29.36 35.28 -23.46
C VAL A 86 -28.16 35.20 -24.40
N SER A 87 -27.11 35.94 -24.08
CA SER A 87 -25.79 35.74 -24.66
C SER A 87 -24.76 35.56 -23.55
N CYS A 88 -23.97 34.50 -23.60
CA CYS A 88 -22.94 34.25 -22.59
C CYS A 88 -21.54 34.20 -23.22
N TYR A 89 -20.56 34.57 -22.40
CA TYR A 89 -19.14 34.59 -22.70
C TYR A 89 -18.41 33.75 -21.65
N ILE A 90 -17.63 32.77 -22.09
CA ILE A 90 -16.74 32.01 -21.22
C ILE A 90 -15.37 32.68 -21.24
N THR A 91 -14.88 33.03 -20.06
CA THR A 91 -13.59 33.69 -19.87
C THR A 91 -12.43 32.78 -20.27
N ASP A 92 -11.25 33.38 -20.43
CA ASP A 92 -9.98 32.68 -20.59
C ASP A 92 -9.71 31.64 -19.51
N THR A 93 -10.23 31.86 -18.29
CA THR A 93 -10.08 30.92 -17.17
C THR A 93 -10.84 29.61 -17.31
N CYS A 94 -11.74 29.47 -18.29
CA CYS A 94 -12.57 28.27 -18.52
C CYS A 94 -13.59 27.95 -17.43
N THR A 95 -13.55 28.67 -16.30
CA THR A 95 -14.45 28.53 -15.14
C THR A 95 -15.21 29.82 -14.83
N GLY A 96 -14.94 30.89 -15.59
CA GLY A 96 -15.66 32.14 -15.54
C GLY A 96 -16.67 32.25 -16.68
N ILE A 97 -17.86 32.73 -16.36
CA ILE A 97 -18.98 32.92 -17.27
C ILE A 97 -19.56 34.31 -17.02
N GLN A 98 -19.71 35.08 -18.09
CA GLN A 98 -20.40 36.36 -18.08
C GLN A 98 -21.58 36.29 -19.05
N CYS A 99 -22.79 36.47 -18.55
CA CYS A 99 -24.01 36.43 -19.33
C CYS A 99 -24.67 37.80 -19.37
N CYS A 100 -25.15 38.18 -20.54
CA CYS A 100 -26.04 39.33 -20.73
C CYS A 100 -27.44 38.81 -21.05
N VAL A 101 -28.40 39.05 -20.15
CA VAL A 101 -29.76 38.52 -20.24
C VAL A 101 -30.75 39.66 -20.48
N MET A 102 -31.47 39.61 -21.59
CA MET A 102 -32.56 40.56 -21.87
C MET A 102 -33.82 40.12 -21.13
N ASN A 103 -34.37 40.99 -20.30
CA ASN A 103 -35.69 40.82 -19.74
C ASN A 103 -36.68 41.77 -20.44
N THR A 104 -37.70 41.20 -21.08
CA THR A 104 -38.65 41.96 -21.91
C THR A 104 -39.61 42.80 -21.07
N LEU A 105 -40.03 42.28 -19.92
CA LEU A 105 -40.96 42.97 -19.02
C LEU A 105 -40.35 44.25 -18.43
N LEU A 106 -39.11 44.14 -17.94
CA LEU A 106 -38.33 45.25 -17.41
C LEU A 106 -37.69 46.11 -18.50
N GLN A 107 -37.70 45.72 -19.78
CA GLN A 107 -37.00 46.42 -20.87
C GLN A 107 -35.52 46.72 -20.55
N GLN A 108 -34.87 45.80 -19.85
CA GLN A 108 -33.51 45.95 -19.36
C GLN A 108 -32.69 44.68 -19.63
N THR A 109 -31.41 44.89 -19.94
CA THR A 109 -30.42 43.81 -20.00
C THR A 109 -29.67 43.75 -18.69
N PHE A 110 -29.49 42.54 -18.17
CA PHE A 110 -28.78 42.28 -16.93
C PHE A 110 -27.46 41.57 -17.20
N GLU A 111 -26.36 42.11 -16.66
CA GLU A 111 -25.06 41.46 -16.63
C GLU A 111 -24.93 40.57 -15.39
N ILE A 112 -24.63 39.30 -15.63
CA ILE A 112 -24.45 38.28 -14.59
C ILE A 112 -23.09 37.64 -14.77
N SER A 113 -22.25 37.72 -13.75
CA SER A 113 -20.92 37.09 -13.74
C SER A 113 -20.90 35.92 -12.76
N PHE A 114 -20.28 34.82 -13.13
CA PHE A 114 -20.06 33.65 -12.30
C PHE A 114 -18.61 33.19 -12.52
N LEU A 115 -17.80 33.08 -11.48
CA LEU A 115 -16.41 32.65 -11.57
C LEU A 115 -16.10 31.66 -10.45
N LEU A 116 -15.59 30.50 -10.85
CA LEU A 116 -14.97 29.53 -9.93
C LEU A 116 -13.46 29.61 -10.05
N ASP A 117 -12.81 30.01 -8.97
CA ASP A 117 -11.37 30.06 -8.85
C ASP A 117 -10.92 28.92 -7.92
N SER A 118 -10.47 27.82 -8.53
CA SER A 118 -10.02 26.63 -7.80
C SER A 118 -8.72 26.85 -7.04
N CYS A 119 -7.86 27.75 -7.53
CA CYS A 119 -6.52 27.94 -6.96
C CYS A 119 -6.56 28.83 -5.73
N ASN A 120 -7.48 29.79 -5.71
CA ASN A 120 -7.77 30.62 -4.55
C ASN A 120 -9.02 30.15 -3.80
N SER A 121 -9.44 28.89 -3.96
CA SER A 121 -10.63 28.29 -3.32
C SER A 121 -11.79 29.29 -3.15
N ARG A 122 -12.21 29.95 -4.24
CA ARG A 122 -13.15 31.06 -4.20
C ARG A 122 -14.19 30.96 -5.31
N ILE A 123 -15.42 31.36 -4.96
CA ILE A 123 -16.51 31.60 -5.90
C ILE A 123 -16.86 33.08 -5.88
N SER A 124 -17.07 33.63 -7.07
CA SER A 124 -17.47 35.02 -7.29
C SER A 124 -18.71 35.06 -8.17
N ILE A 125 -19.78 35.67 -7.68
CA ILE A 125 -21.05 35.84 -8.40
C ILE A 125 -21.40 37.31 -8.42
N GLY A 126 -21.84 37.82 -9.57
CA GLY A 126 -22.23 39.21 -9.74
C GLY A 126 -23.56 39.32 -10.47
N ILE A 127 -24.37 40.30 -10.05
CA ILE A 127 -25.54 40.78 -10.77
C ILE A 127 -25.39 42.30 -10.82
N GLU A 128 -25.15 42.84 -12.01
CA GLU A 128 -24.85 44.25 -12.21
C GLU A 128 -23.68 44.73 -11.30
N LYS A 129 -23.86 45.82 -10.53
CA LYS A 129 -22.85 46.34 -9.59
C LYS A 129 -22.70 45.51 -8.31
N ILE A 130 -23.62 44.58 -8.00
CA ILE A 130 -23.51 43.76 -6.79
C ILE A 130 -22.63 42.55 -7.06
N GLN A 131 -21.64 42.34 -6.19
CA GLN A 131 -20.79 41.15 -6.20
C GLN A 131 -20.83 40.42 -4.86
N TYR A 132 -20.86 39.10 -4.94
CA TYR A 132 -20.77 38.18 -3.83
C TYR A 132 -19.54 37.30 -4.01
N ASN A 133 -18.70 37.24 -2.98
CA ASN A 133 -17.49 36.44 -2.95
C ASN A 133 -17.56 35.51 -1.75
N SER A 134 -17.36 34.21 -1.96
CA SER A 134 -17.26 33.23 -0.89
C SER A 134 -16.06 32.32 -1.10
N THR A 135 -15.52 31.81 -0.01
CA THR A 135 -14.57 30.70 -0.07
C THR A 135 -15.29 29.39 -0.39
N LEU A 136 -14.56 28.46 -1.03
CA LEU A 136 -14.95 27.09 -1.32
C LEU A 136 -14.54 26.11 -0.21
N LEU A 137 -13.80 26.56 0.82
CA LEU A 137 -13.28 25.68 1.89
C LEU A 137 -14.40 25.03 2.72
N ASP A 138 -15.42 25.81 3.07
CA ASP A 138 -16.59 25.37 3.86
C ASP A 138 -17.83 25.19 2.96
N PHE A 139 -17.63 25.05 1.65
CA PHE A 139 -18.73 24.94 0.69
C PHE A 139 -19.35 23.55 0.76
N GLN A 140 -20.68 23.50 0.81
CA GLN A 140 -21.41 22.24 0.78
C GLN A 140 -21.64 21.86 -0.68
N TRP A 141 -20.78 21.00 -1.21
CA TRP A 141 -20.91 20.47 -2.56
C TRP A 141 -22.29 19.80 -2.75
N GLY A 142 -22.86 20.00 -3.94
CA GLY A 142 -24.19 19.53 -4.30
C GLY A 142 -25.37 20.31 -3.72
N ALA A 143 -25.14 21.16 -2.71
CA ALA A 143 -26.18 22.01 -2.18
C ALA A 143 -26.63 23.05 -3.22
N HIS A 144 -27.93 23.39 -3.17
CA HIS A 144 -28.51 24.43 -3.99
C HIS A 144 -28.36 25.79 -3.32
N TYR A 145 -27.69 26.70 -4.02
CA TYR A 145 -27.46 28.07 -3.59
C TYR A 145 -28.23 29.04 -4.47
N SER A 146 -28.53 30.22 -3.91
CA SER A 146 -29.22 31.30 -4.59
C SER A 146 -28.61 32.64 -4.22
N PHE A 147 -28.33 33.46 -5.23
CA PHE A 147 -27.91 34.86 -5.08
C PHE A 147 -28.92 35.76 -5.80
N SER A 148 -29.46 36.77 -5.11
CA SER A 148 -30.51 37.61 -5.69
C SER A 148 -30.28 39.11 -5.55
N LEU A 149 -30.66 39.85 -6.59
CA LEU A 149 -30.82 41.29 -6.58
C LEU A 149 -32.26 41.63 -6.17
N GLN A 150 -32.46 41.93 -4.88
CA GLN A 150 -33.74 42.34 -4.28
C GLN A 150 -34.91 41.37 -4.58
N GLY A 151 -34.67 40.06 -4.58
CA GLY A 151 -35.66 39.03 -4.92
C GLY A 151 -36.04 38.92 -6.40
N ILE A 152 -35.83 39.98 -7.19
CA ILE A 152 -36.31 40.09 -8.59
C ILE A 152 -35.44 39.30 -9.57
N VAL A 153 -34.12 39.51 -9.54
CA VAL A 153 -33.18 38.77 -10.41
C VAL A 153 -32.45 37.76 -9.55
N ARG A 154 -32.56 36.48 -9.86
CA ARG A 154 -32.00 35.39 -9.06
C ARG A 154 -31.09 34.49 -9.89
N VAL A 155 -29.90 34.24 -9.39
CA VAL A 155 -28.97 33.23 -9.88
C VAL A 155 -29.03 32.04 -8.94
N GLU A 156 -29.57 30.92 -9.43
CA GLU A 156 -29.61 29.63 -8.72
C GLU A 156 -28.49 28.74 -9.26
N TYR A 157 -27.70 28.14 -8.38
CA TYR A 157 -26.59 27.28 -8.79
C TYR A 157 -26.35 26.12 -7.83
N SER A 158 -25.76 25.04 -8.33
CA SER A 158 -25.15 23.99 -7.53
C SER A 158 -23.84 23.57 -8.18
N ILE A 159 -22.87 23.20 -7.35
CA ILE A 159 -21.54 22.82 -7.79
C ILE A 159 -21.19 21.53 -7.06
N GLU A 160 -20.79 20.51 -7.81
CA GLU A 160 -20.07 19.36 -7.28
C GLU A 160 -18.59 19.51 -7.58
N ASP A 161 -17.77 19.06 -6.64
CA ASP A 161 -16.34 18.95 -6.86
C ASP A 161 -15.98 17.55 -7.38
N LEU A 162 -15.65 17.43 -8.67
CA LEU A 162 -15.05 16.23 -9.24
C LEU A 162 -13.53 16.35 -9.12
N TYR A 163 -13.04 16.20 -7.90
CA TYR A 163 -11.66 16.52 -7.54
C TYR A 163 -10.64 15.76 -8.39
N THR A 164 -10.85 14.45 -8.55
CA THR A 164 -9.92 13.57 -9.27
C THR A 164 -9.86 13.89 -10.76
N GLU A 165 -11.03 14.05 -11.38
CA GLU A 165 -11.15 14.40 -12.80
C GLU A 165 -10.63 15.81 -13.09
N ARG A 166 -10.39 16.62 -12.05
CA ARG A 166 -10.04 18.04 -12.14
C ARG A 166 -11.12 18.84 -12.87
N TYR A 167 -12.38 18.59 -12.54
CA TYR A 167 -13.52 19.39 -13.01
C TYR A 167 -14.44 19.79 -11.86
N TYR A 168 -15.24 20.82 -12.06
CA TYR A 168 -16.47 21.07 -11.33
C TYR A 168 -17.65 20.63 -12.17
N LEU A 169 -18.64 19.98 -11.56
CA LEU A 169 -19.93 19.76 -12.20
C LEU A 169 -20.88 20.88 -11.79
N VAL A 170 -21.22 21.76 -12.72
CA VAL A 170 -21.95 22.98 -12.41
C VAL A 170 -23.33 22.99 -13.05
N ASN A 171 -24.32 23.32 -12.24
CA ASN A 171 -25.66 23.68 -12.66
C ASN A 171 -25.89 25.17 -12.35
N MET A 172 -26.41 25.93 -13.32
CA MET A 172 -26.66 27.36 -13.15
C MET A 172 -27.92 27.76 -13.90
N ARG A 173 -28.80 28.52 -13.23
CA ARG A 173 -30.03 29.06 -13.79
C ARG A 173 -30.21 30.51 -13.38
N ILE A 174 -30.80 31.29 -14.28
CA ILE A 174 -31.15 32.68 -14.05
C ILE A 174 -32.67 32.79 -14.08
N ARG A 175 -33.26 33.42 -13.07
CA ARG A 175 -34.71 33.56 -12.91
C ARG A 175 -35.08 35.02 -12.66
N PHE A 176 -36.21 35.44 -13.25
CA PHE A 176 -36.85 36.71 -12.93
C PHE A 176 -38.16 36.44 -12.21
N CYS A 177 -38.23 36.88 -10.96
CA CYS A 177 -39.34 36.62 -10.05
C CYS A 177 -40.02 37.94 -9.72
N TYR A 178 -41.33 38.02 -9.85
CA TYR A 178 -42.09 39.25 -9.63
C TYR A 178 -43.11 39.16 -8.50
N GLU A 179 -43.17 37.99 -7.87
CA GLU A 179 -44.12 37.64 -6.83
C GLU A 179 -43.33 37.03 -5.67
N SER A 180 -43.41 37.64 -4.48
CA SER A 180 -42.65 37.17 -3.31
C SER A 180 -43.33 35.99 -2.60
N ALA A 181 -44.64 35.82 -2.81
CA ALA A 181 -45.44 34.76 -2.19
C ALA A 181 -45.53 33.47 -3.02
N ASP A 182 -45.12 33.49 -4.30
CA ASP A 182 -45.05 32.32 -5.17
C ASP A 182 -43.58 31.93 -5.45
N SER A 183 -43.30 30.63 -5.42
CA SER A 183 -42.00 30.05 -5.78
C SER A 183 -41.79 29.93 -7.30
N GLN A 184 -42.85 30.15 -8.09
CA GLN A 184 -42.80 30.13 -9.54
C GLN A 184 -42.43 31.51 -10.09
N CYS A 185 -41.16 31.64 -10.50
CA CYS A 185 -40.69 32.79 -11.28
C CYS A 185 -41.12 32.65 -12.75
N ASP A 186 -41.61 33.73 -13.34
CA ASP A 186 -42.23 33.76 -14.68
C ASP A 186 -41.24 33.50 -15.83
N GLU A 187 -40.01 34.00 -15.70
CA GLU A 187 -38.94 33.74 -16.68
C GLU A 187 -37.81 32.92 -16.05
N LYS A 188 -37.39 31.86 -16.74
CA LYS A 188 -36.32 30.95 -16.30
C LYS A 188 -35.42 30.57 -17.47
N TYR A 189 -34.12 30.84 -17.32
CA TYR A 189 -33.09 30.51 -18.28
C TYR A 189 -32.09 29.53 -17.65
N THR A 190 -31.99 28.31 -18.17
CA THR A 190 -30.95 27.36 -17.79
C THR A 190 -29.69 27.69 -18.58
N ILE A 191 -28.60 28.03 -17.86
CA ILE A 191 -27.33 28.42 -18.45
C ILE A 191 -26.38 27.23 -18.49
N LEU A 192 -26.29 26.51 -17.37
CA LEU A 192 -25.49 25.30 -17.24
C LEU A 192 -26.36 24.17 -16.70
N GLN A 193 -26.23 22.99 -17.28
CA GLN A 193 -26.84 21.76 -16.79
C GLN A 193 -25.81 20.63 -16.82
N ASN A 194 -25.41 20.16 -15.64
CA ASN A 194 -24.36 19.16 -15.46
C ASN A 194 -23.09 19.48 -16.29
N MET A 195 -22.72 20.76 -16.36
CA MET A 195 -21.61 21.18 -17.19
C MET A 195 -20.29 20.94 -16.46
N LYS A 196 -19.37 20.25 -17.11
CA LYS A 196 -18.00 20.07 -16.61
C LYS A 196 -17.17 21.33 -16.87
N LEU A 197 -16.79 22.04 -15.81
CA LEU A 197 -15.86 23.18 -15.87
C LEU A 197 -14.49 22.73 -15.37
N PRO A 198 -13.43 22.80 -16.19
CA PRO A 198 -12.11 22.29 -15.83
C PRO A 198 -11.47 23.13 -14.73
N LYS A 199 -10.89 22.48 -13.72
CA LYS A 199 -10.02 23.13 -12.74
C LYS A 199 -8.72 23.52 -13.41
N GLN A 200 -8.25 24.71 -13.10
CA GLN A 200 -6.97 25.16 -13.61
C GLN A 200 -5.84 24.39 -12.92
N GLN A 201 -4.74 24.16 -13.65
CA GLN A 201 -3.50 23.78 -12.99
C GLN A 201 -3.01 24.98 -12.19
N CYS A 202 -3.05 24.84 -10.88
CA CYS A 202 -2.64 25.91 -9.98
C CYS A 202 -1.13 26.01 -9.91
N ASP A 203 -0.63 27.24 -10.01
CA ASP A 203 0.71 27.54 -9.53
C ASP A 203 0.65 27.64 -8.01
N TRP A 204 1.08 26.58 -7.34
CA TRP A 204 1.16 26.54 -5.88
C TRP A 204 2.27 27.44 -5.32
N ARG A 205 2.98 28.18 -6.18
CA ARG A 205 3.93 29.25 -5.86
C ARG A 205 3.32 30.63 -6.10
N SER A 206 2.02 30.77 -5.86
CA SER A 206 1.34 32.06 -6.03
C SER A 206 1.99 33.12 -5.14
N GLY A 207 2.49 34.20 -5.76
CA GLY A 207 2.99 35.36 -5.05
C GLY A 207 1.91 36.07 -4.22
N PHE A 208 2.24 37.25 -3.70
CA PHE A 208 1.26 38.04 -2.95
C PHE A 208 0.02 38.39 -3.80
N SER A 209 -1.16 38.33 -3.19
CA SER A 209 -2.44 38.75 -3.80
C SER A 209 -2.37 40.14 -4.42
N ILE A 210 -1.56 41.02 -3.81
CA ILE A 210 -1.17 42.31 -4.36
C ILE A 210 0.22 42.16 -4.99
N PRO A 211 0.36 42.26 -6.33
CA PRO A 211 1.66 42.15 -6.99
C PRO A 211 2.68 43.14 -6.43
N GLY A 212 3.82 42.64 -5.97
CA GLY A 212 4.90 43.46 -5.40
C GLY A 212 4.64 43.98 -3.98
N PHE A 213 3.75 43.34 -3.22
CA PHE A 213 3.47 43.69 -1.83
C PHE A 213 4.76 43.83 -0.98
N SER A 214 4.74 44.83 -0.10
CA SER A 214 5.79 45.09 0.90
C SER A 214 5.14 45.64 2.16
N LEU A 215 5.35 44.95 3.28
CA LEU A 215 4.84 45.37 4.58
C LEU A 215 5.40 46.74 4.99
N GLU A 216 6.67 47.03 4.69
CA GLU A 216 7.25 48.36 4.90
C GLU A 216 6.46 49.46 4.16
N SER A 217 6.09 49.21 2.90
CA SER A 217 5.28 50.15 2.12
C SER A 217 3.86 50.27 2.67
N TRP A 218 3.29 49.17 3.14
CA TRP A 218 1.96 49.13 3.77
C TRP A 218 1.93 49.97 5.06
N TYR A 219 2.95 49.87 5.93
CA TYR A 219 3.09 50.74 7.10
C TYR A 219 3.12 52.22 6.70
N HIS A 220 3.89 52.58 5.67
CA HIS A 220 3.98 53.96 5.21
C HIS A 220 2.65 54.50 4.64
N GLN A 221 1.88 53.67 3.94
CA GLN A 221 0.54 54.03 3.47
C GLN A 221 -0.41 54.35 4.62
N HIS A 222 -0.26 53.64 5.75
CA HIS A 222 -1.03 53.86 6.98
C HIS A 222 -0.40 54.90 7.92
N SER A 223 0.59 55.67 7.44
CA SER A 223 1.30 56.70 8.22
C SER A 223 1.96 56.18 9.52
N MET A 224 2.45 54.94 9.49
CA MET A 224 3.12 54.27 10.61
C MET A 224 4.63 54.07 10.36
N THR A 225 5.35 53.75 11.44
CA THR A 225 6.77 53.36 11.38
C THR A 225 6.87 51.84 11.17
N PRO A 226 7.65 51.36 10.18
CA PRO A 226 7.85 49.93 9.98
C PRO A 226 8.31 49.21 11.25
N GLY A 227 7.66 48.08 11.57
CA GLY A 227 7.95 47.26 12.74
C GLY A 227 7.26 47.69 14.04
N SER A 228 6.40 48.72 14.02
CA SER A 228 5.52 49.00 15.15
C SER A 228 4.46 47.91 15.32
N GLN A 229 4.13 47.55 16.56
CA GLN A 229 3.03 46.63 16.83
C GLN A 229 1.71 47.18 16.26
N LEU A 230 0.95 46.32 15.59
CA LEU A 230 -0.32 46.67 14.96
C LEU A 230 -1.49 46.50 15.94
N ASP A 231 -2.47 47.40 15.85
CA ASP A 231 -3.76 47.23 16.51
C ASP A 231 -4.60 46.14 15.82
N ASP A 232 -5.52 45.50 16.55
CA ASP A 232 -6.34 44.37 16.05
C ASP A 232 -7.07 44.64 14.72
N TRP A 233 -7.58 45.87 14.53
CA TRP A 233 -8.27 46.25 13.30
C TRP A 233 -7.31 46.40 12.12
N MET A 234 -6.08 46.87 12.36
CA MET A 234 -5.03 47.00 11.34
C MET A 234 -4.49 45.63 10.93
N ILE A 235 -4.40 44.71 11.88
CA ILE A 235 -4.05 43.31 11.60
C ILE A 235 -5.13 42.69 10.69
N SER A 236 -6.39 42.92 11.03
CA SER A 236 -7.52 42.42 10.21
C SER A 236 -7.50 43.01 8.80
N GLU A 237 -7.18 44.30 8.66
CA GLU A 237 -7.00 44.96 7.37
C GLU A 237 -5.81 44.38 6.59
N LEU A 238 -4.63 44.26 7.21
CA LEU A 238 -3.44 43.66 6.61
C LEU A 238 -3.70 42.24 6.09
N LEU A 239 -4.31 41.38 6.91
CA LEU A 239 -4.62 39.99 6.53
C LEU A 239 -5.65 39.93 5.39
N ASN A 240 -6.57 40.90 5.33
CA ASN A 240 -7.54 41.03 4.26
C ASN A 240 -6.89 41.52 2.95
N ASP A 241 -6.00 42.51 3.01
CA ASP A 241 -5.24 43.03 1.87
C ASP A 241 -4.30 41.96 1.28
N LEU A 242 -3.69 41.15 2.16
CA LEU A 242 -2.90 39.97 1.77
C LEU A 242 -3.77 38.86 1.16
N GLY A 243 -5.09 38.92 1.34
CA GLY A 243 -6.04 37.94 0.83
C GLY A 243 -6.08 36.63 1.64
N ILE A 244 -5.51 36.59 2.85
CA ILE A 244 -5.40 35.35 3.64
C ILE A 244 -6.45 35.23 4.75
N SER A 245 -7.16 36.31 5.07
CA SER A 245 -8.14 36.38 6.16
C SER A 245 -9.18 35.25 6.12
N SER A 246 -9.67 34.90 4.93
CA SER A 246 -10.72 33.88 4.75
C SER A 246 -10.26 32.44 5.00
N TYR A 247 -8.95 32.19 5.05
CA TYR A 247 -8.36 30.86 5.23
C TYR A 247 -7.97 30.56 6.68
N LEU A 248 -7.81 31.59 7.51
CA LEU A 248 -7.39 31.43 8.90
C LEU A 248 -8.41 30.64 9.71
N HIS A 249 -7.97 29.80 10.63
CA HIS A 249 -8.85 29.15 11.59
C HIS A 249 -9.53 30.18 12.51
N VAL A 250 -10.78 29.91 12.88
CA VAL A 250 -11.54 30.73 13.84
C VAL A 250 -10.81 30.84 15.18
N LYS A 251 -10.14 29.76 15.58
CA LYS A 251 -9.26 29.72 16.75
C LYS A 251 -7.85 29.45 16.27
N GLN A 252 -6.93 30.39 16.50
CA GLN A 252 -5.53 30.20 16.14
C GLN A 252 -4.91 29.06 16.94
N CYS A 253 -3.89 28.42 16.36
CA CYS A 253 -3.07 27.48 17.11
C CYS A 253 -2.26 28.22 18.20
N SER A 254 -1.81 27.49 19.21
CA SER A 254 -0.90 28.04 20.21
C SER A 254 0.17 27.04 20.59
N ARG A 255 1.43 27.47 20.49
CA ARG A 255 2.63 26.71 20.89
C ARG A 255 2.63 26.31 22.36
N HIS A 256 1.85 27.01 23.19
CA HIS A 256 1.73 26.79 24.63
C HIS A 256 0.51 25.91 25.00
N SER A 257 -0.11 25.27 24.02
CA SER A 257 -1.28 24.42 24.21
C SER A 257 -1.15 23.11 23.45
N SER A 258 -1.98 22.13 23.79
CA SER A 258 -2.06 20.87 23.05
C SER A 258 -2.48 21.12 21.58
N PRO A 259 -1.90 20.41 20.59
CA PRO A 259 -0.93 19.32 20.73
C PRO A 259 0.54 19.78 20.71
N PHE A 260 0.83 21.08 20.66
CA PHE A 260 2.22 21.57 20.52
C PHE A 260 3.00 21.60 21.86
N TYR A 261 2.30 21.53 23.00
CA TYR A 261 2.89 21.57 24.34
C TYR A 261 2.62 20.29 25.15
N PRO A 262 3.56 19.81 25.99
CA PRO A 262 4.93 20.31 26.17
C PRO A 262 5.84 19.91 25.00
N SER A 263 6.78 20.79 24.65
CA SER A 263 7.76 20.53 23.59
C SER A 263 9.18 20.39 24.12
N SER A 264 9.96 19.47 23.54
CA SER A 264 11.41 19.36 23.72
C SER A 264 12.08 19.58 22.37
N LEU A 265 13.08 20.48 22.30
CA LEU A 265 13.75 20.87 21.03
C LEU A 265 12.78 21.30 19.92
N GLY A 266 11.67 21.94 20.32
CA GLY A 266 10.60 22.38 19.42
C GLY A 266 9.61 21.30 18.98
N TRP A 267 9.67 20.09 19.55
CA TRP A 267 8.77 18.98 19.25
C TRP A 267 7.94 18.48 20.43
N ASN A 268 6.65 18.27 20.22
CA ASN A 268 5.86 17.30 20.99
C ASN A 268 5.70 16.03 20.15
N LYS A 269 5.88 14.85 20.74
CA LYS A 269 5.88 13.58 20.01
C LYS A 269 4.77 12.66 20.52
N GLY A 270 3.84 12.36 19.64
CA GLY A 270 2.71 11.46 19.87
C GLY A 270 3.03 9.99 19.57
N CYS A 271 3.91 9.69 18.62
CA CYS A 271 4.19 8.31 18.26
C CYS A 271 5.28 7.62 19.08
N THR A 272 5.20 6.29 19.13
CA THR A 272 6.05 5.42 19.95
C THR A 272 7.40 5.10 19.31
N ASN A 273 7.50 5.14 17.97
CA ASN A 273 8.73 4.79 17.26
C ASN A 273 9.84 5.81 17.54
N SER A 274 11.07 5.36 17.74
CA SER A 274 12.23 6.27 17.87
C SER A 274 12.52 6.92 16.51
N ILE A 275 12.45 8.24 16.44
CA ILE A 275 12.65 9.04 15.23
C ILE A 275 13.62 10.15 15.60
N ASN A 276 14.67 10.30 14.81
CA ASN A 276 15.66 11.35 14.97
C ASN A 276 15.12 12.66 14.39
N LEU A 277 14.53 13.50 15.24
CA LEU A 277 13.93 14.77 14.85
C LEU A 277 14.97 15.89 14.96
N PRO A 278 15.08 16.78 13.96
CA PRO A 278 15.97 17.95 14.04
C PRO A 278 15.47 18.94 15.11
N GLN A 279 16.38 19.74 15.67
CA GLN A 279 15.99 20.82 16.55
C GLN A 279 15.23 21.90 15.77
N ILE A 280 14.06 22.30 16.28
CA ILE A 280 13.29 23.42 15.75
C ILE A 280 13.52 24.64 16.63
N GLU A 281 13.90 25.75 16.01
CA GLU A 281 14.11 27.03 16.69
C GLU A 281 12.78 27.77 16.92
N GLU A 282 12.75 28.62 17.95
CA GLU A 282 11.65 29.58 18.11
C GLU A 282 11.61 30.53 16.90
N PRO A 283 10.41 30.97 16.45
CA PRO A 283 9.12 30.92 17.13
C PRO A 283 8.21 29.79 16.64
N THR A 284 8.75 28.61 16.31
CA THR A 284 7.97 27.46 15.81
C THR A 284 7.97 26.31 16.81
N THR A 285 6.82 25.64 16.97
CA THR A 285 6.73 24.35 17.68
C THR A 285 5.91 23.38 16.86
N CYS A 286 6.38 22.14 16.73
CA CYS A 286 5.71 21.10 15.96
C CYS A 286 5.28 19.91 16.81
N TYR A 287 4.27 19.21 16.32
CA TYR A 287 3.74 17.96 16.85
C TYR A 287 3.91 16.89 15.79
N LEU A 288 4.64 15.83 16.11
CA LEU A 288 4.63 14.59 15.33
C LEU A 288 3.53 13.70 15.91
N ASP A 289 2.50 13.38 15.13
CA ASP A 289 1.34 12.67 15.65
C ASP A 289 1.61 11.20 16.02
N THR A 290 0.57 10.46 16.39
CA THR A 290 0.66 9.04 16.74
C THR A 290 0.98 8.09 15.59
N SER A 291 0.70 8.47 14.33
CA SER A 291 0.99 7.68 13.13
C SER A 291 2.48 7.72 12.74
N CYS A 292 3.25 8.66 13.28
CA CYS A 292 4.61 9.00 12.86
C CYS A 292 4.75 9.55 11.43
N THR A 293 3.66 9.76 10.69
CA THR A 293 3.69 10.26 9.30
C THR A 293 2.93 11.57 9.11
N ARG A 294 2.44 12.17 10.21
CA ARG A 294 1.83 13.51 10.22
C ARG A 294 2.59 14.46 11.13
N VAL A 295 3.03 15.56 10.54
CA VAL A 295 3.69 16.67 11.21
C VAL A 295 2.75 17.87 11.18
N GLU A 296 2.48 18.44 12.35
CA GLU A 296 1.74 19.69 12.48
C GLU A 296 2.63 20.73 13.16
N CYS A 297 2.62 21.97 12.70
CA CYS A 297 3.42 23.04 13.27
C CYS A 297 2.56 24.27 13.57
N CYS A 298 2.88 24.93 14.68
CA CYS A 298 2.34 26.23 15.04
C CYS A 298 3.50 27.24 15.12
N VAL A 299 3.38 28.34 14.37
CA VAL A 299 4.41 29.39 14.28
C VAL A 299 3.86 30.73 14.74
N ASP A 300 4.52 31.39 15.69
CA ASP A 300 4.13 32.74 16.10
C ASP A 300 4.79 33.79 15.18
N VAL A 301 4.12 34.93 14.98
CA VAL A 301 4.69 36.12 14.33
C VAL A 301 4.81 37.22 15.38
N ASP A 302 5.93 37.94 15.45
CA ASP A 302 6.20 38.82 16.61
C ASP A 302 5.41 40.14 16.61
N PHE A 303 5.10 40.69 15.43
CA PHE A 303 4.42 41.98 15.27
C PHE A 303 2.88 41.88 15.21
N ILE A 304 2.34 40.66 15.17
CA ILE A 304 0.89 40.37 15.26
C ILE A 304 0.62 39.28 16.31
N PRO A 305 -0.46 39.36 17.11
CA PRO A 305 -0.82 38.34 18.09
C PRO A 305 -1.48 37.10 17.43
N TYR A 306 -0.99 36.69 16.27
CA TYR A 306 -1.50 35.55 15.50
C TYR A 306 -0.40 34.52 15.34
N SER A 307 -0.78 33.27 15.48
CA SER A 307 0.05 32.12 15.14
C SER A 307 -0.58 31.40 13.95
N PHE A 308 0.26 30.87 13.07
CA PHE A 308 -0.18 30.09 11.93
C PHE A 308 0.00 28.60 12.14
N HIS A 309 -1.01 27.82 11.78
CA HIS A 309 -0.99 26.36 11.76
C HIS A 309 -0.60 25.87 10.37
N THR A 310 0.24 24.85 10.31
CA THR A 310 0.55 24.15 9.06
C THR A 310 0.71 22.66 9.33
N TYR A 311 0.60 21.85 8.30
CA TYR A 311 0.76 20.42 8.44
C TYR A 311 1.12 19.71 7.14
N LEU A 312 1.78 18.57 7.29
CA LEU A 312 2.03 17.56 6.27
C LEU A 312 1.59 16.22 6.84
N ASN A 313 0.69 15.53 6.16
CA ASN A 313 0.18 14.21 6.52
C ASN A 313 0.42 13.25 5.37
N ILE A 314 1.13 12.15 5.60
CA ILE A 314 1.30 11.06 4.64
C ILE A 314 0.51 9.87 5.18
N ASP A 315 -0.62 9.56 4.54
CA ASP A 315 -1.48 8.43 4.94
C ASP A 315 -1.20 7.24 4.00
N PRO A 316 -0.39 6.24 4.40
CA PRO A 316 -0.10 5.08 3.56
C PRO A 316 -1.31 4.20 3.30
N CYS A 317 -2.32 4.22 4.19
CA CYS A 317 -3.48 3.34 4.10
C CYS A 317 -4.56 3.92 3.19
N LYS A 318 -4.66 5.25 3.17
CA LYS A 318 -5.45 5.96 2.16
C LYS A 318 -4.65 6.33 0.92
N GLN A 319 -3.34 6.06 0.86
CA GLN A 319 -2.47 6.44 -0.26
C GLN A 319 -2.63 7.92 -0.69
N ILE A 320 -2.75 8.82 0.29
CA ILE A 320 -2.94 10.26 0.08
C ILE A 320 -1.94 11.06 0.93
N ILE A 321 -1.35 12.08 0.31
CA ILE A 321 -0.57 13.12 0.96
C ILE A 321 -1.47 14.36 1.12
N THR A 322 -1.61 14.86 2.34
CA THR A 322 -2.27 16.14 2.60
C THR A 322 -1.25 17.15 3.11
N VAL A 323 -1.11 18.27 2.41
CA VAL A 323 -0.30 19.41 2.84
C VAL A 323 -1.19 20.63 3.00
N GLY A 324 -1.02 21.38 4.10
CA GLY A 324 -1.90 22.50 4.38
C GLY A 324 -1.31 23.59 5.27
N THR A 325 -1.86 24.78 5.13
CA THR A 325 -1.60 25.98 5.94
C THR A 325 -2.95 26.56 6.35
N GLU A 326 -3.23 26.65 7.64
CA GLU A 326 -4.56 26.98 8.15
C GLU A 326 -5.62 26.06 7.52
N ARG A 327 -6.75 26.62 7.05
CA ARG A 327 -7.77 25.87 6.32
C ARG A 327 -7.44 25.66 4.84
N PHE A 328 -6.35 26.24 4.32
CA PHE A 328 -5.94 26.04 2.93
C PHE A 328 -5.12 24.77 2.79
N GLN A 329 -5.59 23.81 2.01
CA GLN A 329 -4.94 22.50 1.89
C GLN A 329 -5.01 21.93 0.47
N ARG A 330 -4.09 21.00 0.20
CA ARG A 330 -4.04 20.19 -1.00
C ARG A 330 -3.95 18.73 -0.61
N ASN A 331 -4.82 17.90 -1.20
CA ASN A 331 -4.70 16.44 -1.16
C ASN A 331 -3.96 15.98 -2.43
N ILE A 332 -3.18 14.92 -2.37
CA ILE A 332 -2.44 14.38 -3.52
C ILE A 332 -2.46 12.86 -3.38
N SER A 333 -2.98 12.13 -4.37
CA SER A 333 -2.88 10.66 -4.38
C SER A 333 -1.41 10.24 -4.55
N PHE A 334 -1.05 9.05 -4.08
CA PHE A 334 0.31 8.53 -4.31
C PHE A 334 0.58 8.33 -5.81
N SER A 335 -0.43 7.98 -6.60
CA SER A 335 -0.33 7.83 -8.06
C SER A 335 -0.03 9.15 -8.78
N ASP A 336 -0.53 10.28 -8.25
CA ASP A 336 -0.26 11.62 -8.80
C ASP A 336 1.04 12.26 -8.27
N TYR A 337 1.62 11.72 -7.20
CA TYR A 337 2.81 12.28 -6.58
C TYR A 337 4.09 11.75 -7.22
N GLN A 338 5.04 12.66 -7.48
CA GLN A 338 6.36 12.31 -7.98
C GLN A 338 7.33 12.24 -6.80
N TRP A 339 7.65 11.01 -6.36
CA TRP A 339 8.62 10.75 -5.29
C TRP A 339 9.99 11.38 -5.60
N GLY A 340 10.65 11.90 -4.56
CA GLY A 340 11.97 12.53 -4.65
C GLY A 340 11.98 13.94 -5.25
N LYS A 341 10.80 14.49 -5.56
CA LYS A 341 10.70 15.81 -6.15
C LYS A 341 10.23 16.83 -5.12
N GLN A 342 10.97 17.94 -5.05
CA GLN A 342 10.59 19.09 -4.27
C GLN A 342 9.31 19.75 -4.83
N GLU A 343 8.28 19.81 -4.01
CA GLU A 343 7.00 20.45 -4.27
C GLU A 343 6.75 21.58 -3.25
N GLU A 344 5.83 22.49 -3.56
CA GLU A 344 5.55 23.66 -2.72
C GLU A 344 4.04 23.92 -2.57
N LEU A 345 3.67 24.55 -1.46
CA LEU A 345 2.31 25.06 -1.20
C LEU A 345 2.41 26.47 -0.58
N TRP A 346 2.02 27.50 -1.31
CA TRP A 346 2.03 28.88 -0.85
C TRP A 346 0.59 29.38 -0.64
N LEU A 347 0.35 30.06 0.48
CA LEU A 347 -0.89 30.80 0.72
C LEU A 347 -0.62 32.29 0.50
N ALA A 348 -1.01 32.78 -0.68
CA ALA A 348 -0.86 34.18 -1.12
C ALA A 348 0.57 34.74 -0.90
N GLY A 349 1.60 33.92 -1.13
CA GLY A 349 3.00 34.30 -0.92
C GLY A 349 3.42 34.55 0.53
N VAL A 350 2.48 34.51 1.49
CA VAL A 350 2.71 34.78 2.92
C VAL A 350 3.22 33.52 3.61
N LEU A 351 2.43 32.45 3.63
CA LEU A 351 2.85 31.16 4.18
C LEU A 351 3.38 30.31 3.04
N ARG A 352 4.57 29.73 3.19
CA ARG A 352 5.17 28.89 2.15
C ARG A 352 5.66 27.60 2.78
N LEU A 353 5.14 26.49 2.31
CA LEU A 353 5.66 25.15 2.59
C LEU A 353 6.43 24.66 1.38
N SER A 354 7.58 24.06 1.62
CA SER A 354 8.35 23.30 0.63
C SER A 354 8.63 21.93 1.21
N TYR A 355 8.30 20.89 0.45
CA TYR A 355 8.43 19.51 0.92
C TYR A 355 8.93 18.59 -0.19
N GLU A 356 9.61 17.54 0.22
CA GLU A 356 10.11 16.47 -0.64
C GLU A 356 9.93 15.17 0.13
N ILE A 357 9.34 14.17 -0.53
CA ILE A 357 9.03 12.88 0.07
C ILE A 357 9.56 11.81 -0.88
N GLU A 358 10.38 10.92 -0.37
CA GLU A 358 10.84 9.72 -1.06
C GLU A 358 10.23 8.48 -0.40
N ASP A 359 9.83 7.51 -1.21
CA ASP A 359 9.24 6.26 -0.72
C ASP A 359 10.25 5.11 -0.69
N PHE A 360 10.60 4.64 0.51
CA PHE A 360 11.46 3.47 0.71
C PHE A 360 10.62 2.29 1.19
N SER A 361 9.99 1.62 0.23
CA SER A 361 9.03 0.55 0.48
C SER A 361 9.65 -0.69 1.12
N GLY A 362 10.88 -1.08 0.76
CA GLY A 362 11.55 -2.22 1.39
C GLY A 362 11.95 -1.96 2.85
N GLU A 363 12.17 -0.70 3.23
CA GLU A 363 12.47 -0.31 4.62
C GLU A 363 11.24 0.06 5.46
N SER A 364 10.04 0.06 4.84
CA SER A 364 8.80 0.53 5.46
C SER A 364 8.92 1.94 6.04
N LYS A 365 9.55 2.86 5.31
CA LYS A 365 9.75 4.26 5.73
C LYS A 365 9.58 5.25 4.57
N TYR A 366 9.30 6.51 4.93
CA TYR A 366 9.44 7.66 4.06
C TYR A 366 10.67 8.47 4.47
N LEU A 367 11.37 9.04 3.50
CA LEU A 367 12.36 10.08 3.75
C LEU A 367 11.72 11.43 3.45
N VAL A 368 11.67 12.32 4.45
CA VAL A 368 10.92 13.57 4.33
C VAL A 368 11.80 14.77 4.65
N SER A 369 11.77 15.75 3.75
CA SER A 369 12.28 17.10 3.97
C SER A 369 11.10 18.07 3.96
N LEU A 370 11.04 18.98 4.94
CA LEU A 370 9.95 19.93 5.10
C LEU A 370 10.49 21.26 5.62
N ASN A 371 10.24 22.32 4.86
CA ASN A 371 10.58 23.70 5.22
C ASN A 371 9.31 24.54 5.27
N MET A 372 9.25 25.46 6.23
CA MET A 372 8.22 26.49 6.32
C MET A 372 8.85 27.87 6.30
N SER A 373 8.20 28.83 5.66
CA SER A 373 8.48 30.25 5.86
C SER A 373 7.20 31.10 5.95
N VAL A 374 7.31 32.23 6.67
CA VAL A 374 6.28 33.27 6.79
C VAL A 374 6.87 34.58 6.27
N CYS A 375 6.32 35.12 5.19
CA CYS A 375 6.90 36.20 4.41
C CYS A 375 5.94 37.38 4.28
N PHE A 376 6.45 38.60 4.44
CA PHE A 376 5.66 39.83 4.30
C PHE A 376 6.30 40.83 3.32
N GLU A 377 7.28 40.36 2.54
CA GLU A 377 8.07 41.14 1.61
C GLU A 377 8.34 40.32 0.35
N ASN A 378 8.10 40.90 -0.84
CA ASN A 378 8.27 40.18 -2.11
C ASN A 378 9.74 39.90 -2.47
N ASN A 379 10.66 40.81 -2.11
CA ASN A 379 12.07 40.76 -2.55
C ASN A 379 13.06 40.78 -1.37
N LYS A 380 12.62 40.45 -0.16
CA LYS A 380 13.49 40.34 1.05
C LYS A 380 13.36 38.95 1.65
N SER A 381 14.24 38.62 2.59
CA SER A 381 14.13 37.38 3.38
C SER A 381 12.78 37.34 4.11
N CYS A 382 12.21 36.15 4.21
CA CYS A 382 11.01 35.92 4.99
C CYS A 382 11.25 36.25 6.47
N HIS A 383 10.17 36.61 7.16
CA HIS A 383 10.21 37.00 8.56
C HIS A 383 10.52 35.79 9.46
N VAL A 384 9.89 34.65 9.16
CA VAL A 384 10.24 33.34 9.75
C VAL A 384 10.66 32.40 8.63
N SER A 385 11.70 31.61 8.87
CA SER A 385 12.12 30.51 8.01
C SER A 385 12.63 29.38 8.91
N THR A 386 11.97 28.22 8.85
CA THR A 386 12.26 27.08 9.72
C THR A 386 12.39 25.81 8.89
N GLN A 387 13.50 25.10 9.07
CA GLN A 387 13.68 23.74 8.57
C GLN A 387 13.04 22.78 9.57
N ILE A 388 11.86 22.28 9.25
CA ILE A 388 11.06 21.43 10.13
C ILE A 388 11.60 20.00 10.08
N LEU A 389 11.79 19.45 8.88
CA LEU A 389 12.41 18.15 8.65
C LEU A 389 13.53 18.28 7.63
N SER A 390 14.58 17.47 7.81
CA SER A 390 15.73 17.39 6.92
C SER A 390 16.08 15.95 6.69
N ASN A 391 15.76 15.39 5.52
CA ASN A 391 16.01 13.99 5.19
C ASN A 391 15.66 13.06 6.36
N THR A 392 14.49 13.28 6.96
CA THR A 392 14.08 12.63 8.20
C THR A 392 13.28 11.39 7.90
N TRP A 393 13.69 10.26 8.47
CA TRP A 393 13.02 8.98 8.33
C TRP A 393 11.73 8.93 9.15
N LEU A 394 10.59 8.80 8.47
CA LEU A 394 9.28 8.57 9.08
C LEU A 394 8.85 7.12 8.84
N THR A 395 8.45 6.40 9.89
CA THR A 395 8.05 4.99 9.80
C THR A 395 6.64 4.86 9.24
N LYS A 396 6.43 3.99 8.26
CA LYS A 396 5.09 3.66 7.74
C LYS A 396 4.30 2.88 8.79
N ALA A 397 3.02 3.20 8.93
CA ALA A 397 2.09 2.37 9.69
C ALA A 397 1.77 1.09 8.91
N LEU A 398 1.58 -0.02 9.62
CA LEU A 398 0.98 -1.22 9.03
C LEU A 398 -0.50 -0.95 8.79
N CYS A 399 -0.94 -1.12 7.54
CA CYS A 399 -2.34 -0.96 7.17
C CYS A 399 -3.05 -2.28 7.36
N ALA A 400 -4.19 -2.26 8.06
CA ALA A 400 -5.11 -3.39 8.02
C ALA A 400 -5.79 -3.37 6.64
N TRP A 401 -5.66 -4.45 5.87
CA TRP A 401 -6.22 -4.55 4.51
C TRP A 401 -7.75 -4.57 4.49
N ASP A 402 -8.37 -4.73 5.66
CA ASP A 402 -9.81 -4.59 5.92
C ASP A 402 -10.23 -3.12 6.05
N SER A 403 -9.86 -2.26 5.11
CA SER A 403 -10.39 -0.90 5.11
C SER A 403 -11.90 -0.96 4.85
N ASN A 404 -12.68 -0.79 5.92
CA ASN A 404 -14.11 -0.50 5.85
C ASN A 404 -14.37 0.60 4.80
N TYR A 405 -15.58 0.59 4.21
CA TYR A 405 -16.04 1.63 3.28
C TYR A 405 -15.61 3.05 3.73
N TYR A 406 -15.10 3.86 2.79
CA TYR A 406 -14.74 5.27 3.03
C TYR A 406 -15.92 6.03 3.67
N ILE A 407 -17.14 5.69 3.25
CA ILE A 407 -18.40 6.01 3.94
C ILE A 407 -18.87 4.78 4.70
N SER A 408 -18.75 4.79 6.04
CA SER A 408 -19.33 3.74 6.87
C SER A 408 -20.83 3.58 6.57
N ASN A 409 -21.26 2.37 6.22
CA ASN A 409 -22.63 2.03 5.83
C ASN A 409 -23.10 2.57 4.45
N PHE A 410 -22.19 2.67 3.46
CA PHE A 410 -22.58 3.04 2.09
C PHE A 410 -23.71 2.15 1.54
N SER A 411 -24.63 2.77 0.80
CA SER A 411 -25.73 2.12 0.10
C SER A 411 -25.96 2.85 -1.22
N LEU A 412 -25.76 2.16 -2.34
CA LEU A 412 -26.02 2.72 -3.66
C LEU A 412 -27.49 3.10 -3.82
N THR A 413 -28.40 2.33 -3.25
CA THR A 413 -29.84 2.64 -3.27
C THR A 413 -30.14 3.99 -2.60
N ASN A 414 -29.64 4.21 -1.39
CA ASN A 414 -29.82 5.49 -0.69
C ASN A 414 -29.14 6.65 -1.43
N TRP A 415 -27.98 6.40 -2.05
CA TRP A 415 -27.28 7.40 -2.84
C TRP A 415 -28.06 7.78 -4.10
N LEU A 416 -28.61 6.82 -4.84
CA LEU A 416 -29.46 7.06 -6.02
C LEU A 416 -30.70 7.90 -5.66
N GLU A 417 -31.34 7.61 -4.52
CA GLU A 417 -32.48 8.38 -4.03
C GLU A 417 -32.08 9.82 -3.68
N LYS A 418 -30.95 10.01 -2.99
CA LYS A 418 -30.42 11.33 -2.62
C LYS A 418 -30.10 12.18 -3.86
N GLU A 419 -29.43 11.58 -4.83
CA GLU A 419 -29.01 12.26 -6.07
C GLU A 419 -30.10 12.30 -7.15
N ASN A 420 -31.28 11.74 -6.86
CA ASN A 420 -32.42 11.64 -7.78
C ASN A 420 -32.02 11.02 -9.14
N MET A 421 -31.23 9.95 -9.08
CA MET A 421 -30.72 9.20 -10.24
C MET A 421 -31.35 7.81 -10.32
N SER A 422 -31.21 7.18 -11.50
CA SER A 422 -31.66 5.80 -11.74
C SER A 422 -30.63 5.06 -12.57
N LEU A 423 -30.56 3.74 -12.43
CA LEU A 423 -29.67 2.89 -13.23
C LEU A 423 -30.20 2.69 -14.66
N PRO A 424 -29.34 2.58 -15.69
CA PRO A 424 -27.88 2.73 -15.64
C PRO A 424 -27.45 4.19 -15.43
N LEU A 425 -26.37 4.40 -14.67
CA LEU A 425 -25.89 5.75 -14.37
C LEU A 425 -25.36 6.45 -15.63
N PRO A 426 -25.73 7.72 -15.86
CA PRO A 426 -25.09 8.54 -16.88
C PRO A 426 -23.61 8.78 -16.52
N ASP A 427 -22.77 9.13 -17.49
CA ASP A 427 -21.33 9.31 -17.28
C ASP A 427 -20.99 10.26 -16.12
N TYR A 428 -21.70 11.38 -16.00
CA TYR A 428 -21.48 12.32 -14.88
C TYR A 428 -21.88 11.72 -13.52
N GLY A 429 -22.88 10.84 -13.49
CA GLY A 429 -23.34 10.15 -12.28
C GLY A 429 -22.35 9.08 -11.83
N GLN A 430 -21.69 8.38 -12.77
CA GLN A 430 -20.59 7.47 -12.44
C GLN A 430 -19.43 8.22 -11.79
N LEU A 431 -19.01 9.34 -12.39
CA LEU A 431 -17.92 10.16 -11.84
C LEU A 431 -18.24 10.70 -10.45
N LEU A 432 -19.45 11.24 -10.26
CA LEU A 432 -19.89 11.73 -8.96
C LEU A 432 -19.90 10.62 -7.91
N LEU A 433 -20.40 9.43 -8.26
CA LEU A 433 -20.41 8.28 -7.36
C LEU A 433 -19.00 7.88 -6.92
N PHE A 434 -18.05 7.82 -7.85
CA PHE A 434 -16.67 7.43 -7.53
C PHE A 434 -15.93 8.47 -6.69
N GLU A 435 -16.26 9.75 -6.88
CA GLU A 435 -15.73 10.84 -6.06
C GLU A 435 -16.31 10.79 -4.63
N ASP A 436 -17.64 10.65 -4.49
CA ASP A 436 -18.32 10.55 -3.19
C ASP A 436 -17.86 9.32 -2.38
N THR A 437 -17.60 8.20 -3.07
CA THR A 437 -17.11 6.96 -2.43
C THR A 437 -15.60 7.00 -2.17
N GLY A 438 -14.90 8.04 -2.64
CA GLY A 438 -13.46 8.23 -2.44
C GLY A 438 -12.58 7.27 -3.24
N ILE A 439 -13.14 6.55 -4.23
CA ILE A 439 -12.38 5.60 -5.06
C ILE A 439 -11.80 6.23 -6.33
N ALA A 440 -12.36 7.37 -6.76
CA ALA A 440 -11.97 8.03 -8.01
C ALA A 440 -10.45 8.15 -8.21
N PRO A 441 -9.62 8.56 -7.21
CA PRO A 441 -8.18 8.72 -7.39
C PRO A 441 -7.39 7.47 -7.76
N TYR A 442 -7.99 6.29 -7.57
CA TYR A 442 -7.32 5.01 -7.83
C TYR A 442 -7.83 4.34 -9.10
N LEU A 443 -8.84 4.90 -9.75
CA LEU A 443 -9.40 4.34 -10.97
C LEU A 443 -8.44 4.58 -12.14
N GLN A 444 -8.13 3.52 -12.88
CA GLN A 444 -7.31 3.64 -14.08
C GLN A 444 -8.06 4.43 -15.16
N ASP A 445 -7.31 5.27 -15.87
CA ASP A 445 -7.81 6.04 -17.03
C ASP A 445 -8.31 5.08 -18.13
N ASP A 446 -7.51 4.05 -18.42
CA ASP A 446 -7.84 3.00 -19.39
C ASP A 446 -8.51 1.83 -18.67
N LYS A 447 -9.83 1.66 -18.87
CA LYS A 447 -10.57 0.51 -18.34
C LYS A 447 -9.99 -0.80 -18.85
N CYS A 448 -9.82 -1.79 -17.97
CA CYS A 448 -9.56 -3.16 -18.41
C CYS A 448 -10.77 -3.67 -19.23
N GLY A 449 -10.55 -4.55 -20.20
CA GLY A 449 -11.66 -5.10 -21.00
C GLY A 449 -11.23 -5.98 -22.16
N GLU A 450 -12.21 -6.51 -22.92
CA GLU A 450 -11.99 -7.47 -24.01
C GLU A 450 -11.09 -6.96 -25.15
N ASP A 451 -10.99 -5.64 -25.32
CA ASP A 451 -10.15 -5.00 -26.33
C ASP A 451 -8.68 -4.86 -25.90
N THR A 452 -8.40 -4.98 -24.61
CA THR A 452 -7.01 -5.01 -24.12
C THR A 452 -6.36 -6.33 -24.53
N SER A 453 -5.14 -6.25 -25.07
CA SER A 453 -4.42 -7.42 -25.60
C SER A 453 -4.26 -8.57 -24.58
N LYS A 454 -4.30 -8.27 -23.28
CA LYS A 454 -4.19 -9.21 -22.17
C LYS A 454 -5.44 -10.07 -21.95
N PHE A 455 -6.66 -9.54 -22.15
CA PHE A 455 -7.93 -10.24 -21.83
C PHE A 455 -8.71 -10.71 -23.07
N LYS A 456 -8.05 -10.77 -24.24
CA LYS A 456 -8.71 -11.05 -25.52
C LYS A 456 -9.23 -12.49 -25.64
N HIS A 457 -10.52 -12.64 -25.92
CA HIS A 457 -11.16 -13.84 -26.51
C HIS A 457 -11.14 -15.14 -25.67
N SER A 458 -10.77 -15.11 -24.38
CA SER A 458 -10.96 -16.24 -23.47
C SER A 458 -11.17 -15.80 -22.04
N ILE A 459 -12.01 -16.54 -21.31
CA ILE A 459 -12.34 -16.30 -19.89
C ILE A 459 -11.09 -16.48 -19.01
N PHE A 460 -10.14 -17.33 -19.41
CA PHE A 460 -8.84 -17.46 -18.74
C PHE A 460 -7.72 -17.54 -19.78
N THR A 461 -6.86 -16.53 -19.79
CA THR A 461 -5.63 -16.51 -20.60
C THR A 461 -4.46 -16.98 -19.75
N ASN A 462 -3.59 -17.80 -20.32
CA ASN A 462 -2.43 -18.32 -19.62
C ASN A 462 -1.14 -17.96 -20.37
N ALA A 463 -0.35 -17.04 -19.83
CA ALA A 463 0.99 -16.72 -20.31
C ALA A 463 2.09 -17.48 -19.55
N CYS A 464 1.74 -18.25 -18.51
CA CYS A 464 2.68 -19.09 -17.79
C CYS A 464 3.23 -20.20 -18.71
N PRO A 465 4.56 -20.33 -18.83
CA PRO A 465 5.18 -21.40 -19.63
C PRO A 465 5.14 -22.78 -18.96
N LEU A 466 4.73 -22.87 -17.70
CA LEU A 466 4.70 -24.10 -16.90
C LEU A 466 3.30 -24.71 -16.82
N ASN A 467 3.23 -26.02 -16.57
CA ASN A 467 1.96 -26.68 -16.29
C ASN A 467 1.49 -26.30 -14.89
N VAL A 468 0.28 -25.73 -14.83
CA VAL A 468 -0.37 -25.34 -13.58
C VAL A 468 -1.54 -26.29 -13.34
N SER A 469 -1.70 -26.76 -12.10
CA SER A 469 -2.77 -27.68 -11.72
C SER A 469 -3.69 -27.02 -10.70
N GLY A 470 -5.00 -27.12 -10.92
CA GLY A 470 -6.00 -26.47 -10.10
C GLY A 470 -7.34 -26.48 -10.80
N LYS A 471 -8.39 -26.05 -10.10
CA LYS A 471 -9.70 -25.85 -10.72
C LYS A 471 -9.85 -24.36 -11.00
N ASP A 472 -9.72 -23.98 -12.27
CA ASP A 472 -10.13 -22.66 -12.73
C ASP A 472 -11.66 -22.66 -12.78
N LEU A 473 -12.27 -21.76 -12.00
CA LEU A 473 -13.73 -21.70 -11.81
C LEU A 473 -14.36 -20.51 -12.53
N VAL A 474 -13.59 -19.82 -13.38
CA VAL A 474 -13.84 -18.42 -13.69
C VAL A 474 -15.01 -18.20 -14.66
N GLU A 475 -15.88 -17.25 -14.31
CA GLU A 475 -16.92 -16.65 -15.17
C GLU A 475 -16.50 -15.27 -15.75
N ILE A 476 -15.37 -14.72 -15.29
CA ILE A 476 -14.84 -13.39 -15.66
C ILE A 476 -13.48 -13.50 -16.36
N PRO A 477 -13.09 -12.53 -17.22
CA PRO A 477 -11.78 -12.53 -17.86
C PRO A 477 -10.63 -12.41 -16.86
N CYS A 478 -9.79 -13.45 -16.78
CA CYS A 478 -8.57 -13.46 -16.00
C CYS A 478 -7.35 -13.87 -16.85
N HIS A 479 -6.17 -13.52 -16.36
CA HIS A 479 -4.88 -13.74 -16.99
C HIS A 479 -3.88 -14.23 -15.94
N LEU A 480 -3.32 -15.42 -16.18
CA LEU A 480 -2.16 -15.90 -15.45
C LEU A 480 -0.89 -15.36 -16.11
N SER A 481 -0.11 -14.60 -15.34
CA SER A 481 1.10 -13.92 -15.79
C SER A 481 2.19 -14.90 -16.23
N ALA A 482 3.15 -14.39 -16.99
CA ALA A 482 4.32 -15.16 -17.42
C ALA A 482 5.22 -15.63 -16.25
N LEU A 483 5.06 -15.02 -15.07
CA LEU A 483 5.74 -15.44 -13.84
C LEU A 483 5.07 -16.66 -13.17
N CYS A 484 3.94 -17.15 -13.70
CA CYS A 484 3.18 -18.28 -13.16
C CYS A 484 2.60 -18.10 -11.75
N THR A 485 2.86 -16.97 -11.10
CA THR A 485 2.43 -16.65 -9.72
C THR A 485 1.57 -15.38 -9.64
N GLY A 486 1.21 -14.81 -10.80
CA GLY A 486 0.41 -13.59 -10.89
C GLY A 486 -0.93 -13.83 -11.56
N ILE A 487 -2.03 -13.51 -10.88
CA ILE A 487 -3.39 -13.61 -11.38
C ILE A 487 -3.99 -12.20 -11.49
N GLU A 488 -4.11 -11.73 -12.72
CA GLU A 488 -4.77 -10.48 -13.07
C GLU A 488 -6.20 -10.79 -13.54
N CYS A 489 -7.21 -10.04 -13.10
CA CYS A 489 -8.59 -10.21 -13.57
C CYS A 489 -9.23 -8.87 -13.89
N CYS A 490 -10.18 -8.88 -14.82
CA CYS A 490 -11.01 -7.73 -15.15
C CYS A 490 -12.48 -8.06 -14.82
N VAL A 491 -13.07 -7.34 -13.87
CA VAL A 491 -14.39 -7.64 -13.31
C VAL A 491 -15.38 -6.54 -13.67
N HIS A 492 -16.45 -6.90 -14.38
CA HIS A 492 -17.51 -5.95 -14.71
C HIS A 492 -18.50 -5.79 -13.55
N ALA A 493 -18.58 -4.58 -12.98
CA ALA A 493 -19.56 -4.23 -11.95
C ALA A 493 -20.87 -3.76 -12.60
N ASN A 494 -21.90 -4.64 -12.63
CA ASN A 494 -23.13 -4.43 -13.39
C ASN A 494 -23.89 -3.16 -12.99
N LYS A 495 -24.01 -2.89 -11.68
CA LYS A 495 -24.73 -1.71 -11.16
C LYS A 495 -23.97 -0.40 -11.39
N LEU A 496 -22.64 -0.48 -11.45
CA LEU A 496 -21.75 0.67 -11.63
C LEU A 496 -21.43 0.93 -13.11
N ASN A 497 -21.69 -0.05 -13.98
CA ASN A 497 -21.35 -0.04 -15.40
C ASN A 497 -19.85 0.30 -15.63
N ARG A 498 -18.98 -0.29 -14.81
CA ARG A 498 -17.53 -0.10 -14.85
C ARG A 498 -16.80 -1.41 -14.63
N ASP A 499 -15.69 -1.58 -15.34
CA ASP A 499 -14.76 -2.69 -15.16
C ASP A 499 -13.68 -2.32 -14.13
N PHE A 500 -13.34 -3.27 -13.27
CA PHE A 500 -12.27 -3.17 -12.27
C PHE A 500 -11.15 -4.17 -12.58
N HIS A 501 -9.92 -3.68 -12.73
CA HIS A 501 -8.71 -4.50 -12.76
C HIS A 501 -8.35 -4.94 -11.35
N THR A 502 -8.02 -6.21 -11.18
CA THR A 502 -7.47 -6.74 -9.92
C THR A 502 -6.19 -7.48 -10.20
N ILE A 503 -5.23 -7.41 -9.29
CA ILE A 503 -3.96 -8.13 -9.38
C ILE A 503 -3.62 -8.78 -8.05
N VAL A 504 -3.20 -10.04 -8.12
CA VAL A 504 -2.49 -10.72 -7.04
C VAL A 504 -1.25 -11.32 -7.67
N LEU A 505 -0.06 -10.92 -7.23
CA LEU A 505 1.21 -11.42 -7.73
C LEU A 505 2.12 -11.74 -6.56
N VAL A 506 2.61 -12.98 -6.52
CA VAL A 506 3.69 -13.37 -5.61
C VAL A 506 4.97 -13.47 -6.43
N ASP A 507 5.87 -12.51 -6.32
CA ASP A 507 7.15 -12.54 -7.04
C ASP A 507 8.26 -13.06 -6.10
N PRO A 508 8.63 -14.35 -6.17
CA PRO A 508 9.69 -14.91 -5.34
C PRO A 508 11.08 -14.33 -5.66
N CYS A 509 11.26 -13.73 -6.84
CA CYS A 509 12.55 -13.22 -7.29
C CYS A 509 12.79 -11.76 -6.91
N SER A 510 11.74 -10.98 -6.73
CA SER A 510 11.82 -9.65 -6.09
C SER A 510 11.44 -9.67 -4.61
N PHE A 511 10.96 -10.82 -4.10
CA PHE A 511 10.54 -11.03 -2.71
C PHE A 511 9.36 -10.15 -2.27
N VAL A 512 8.45 -9.88 -3.21
CA VAL A 512 7.29 -9.01 -3.00
C VAL A 512 6.00 -9.77 -3.29
N VAL A 513 4.99 -9.54 -2.45
CA VAL A 513 3.59 -9.85 -2.73
C VAL A 513 2.89 -8.54 -3.07
N THR A 514 2.29 -8.50 -4.25
CA THR A 514 1.48 -7.38 -4.75
C THR A 514 0.02 -7.79 -4.75
N VAL A 515 -0.81 -7.03 -4.07
CA VAL A 515 -2.28 -7.15 -4.12
C VAL A 515 -2.84 -5.79 -4.47
N GLY A 516 -3.74 -5.71 -5.45
CA GLY A 516 -4.28 -4.42 -5.86
C GLY A 516 -5.59 -4.50 -6.61
N ILE A 517 -6.33 -3.39 -6.56
CA ILE A 517 -7.54 -3.13 -7.34
C ILE A 517 -7.36 -1.77 -8.02
N GLU A 518 -7.40 -1.76 -9.35
CA GLU A 518 -7.00 -0.60 -10.16
C GLU A 518 -5.60 -0.11 -9.74
N ASP A 519 -5.41 1.20 -9.50
CA ASP A 519 -4.15 1.77 -9.02
C ASP A 519 -4.02 1.77 -7.49
N PHE A 520 -5.02 1.26 -6.75
CA PHE A 520 -4.92 1.02 -5.32
C PHE A 520 -4.16 -0.29 -5.07
N VAL A 521 -2.83 -0.20 -5.08
CA VAL A 521 -1.92 -1.35 -5.03
C VAL A 521 -1.11 -1.34 -3.73
N TYR A 522 -1.03 -2.50 -3.07
CA TYR A 522 -0.21 -2.73 -1.90
C TYR A 522 0.92 -3.72 -2.22
N ASN A 523 2.15 -3.33 -1.90
CA ASN A 523 3.34 -4.16 -2.01
C ASN A 523 3.84 -4.49 -0.60
N THR A 524 4.05 -5.77 -0.31
CA THR A 524 4.63 -6.23 0.95
C THR A 524 5.71 -7.26 0.72
N SER A 525 6.64 -7.40 1.67
CA SER A 525 7.64 -8.46 1.64
C SER A 525 6.96 -9.83 1.76
N ILE A 526 7.43 -10.84 1.02
CA ILE A 526 6.94 -12.22 1.15
C ILE A 526 6.99 -12.72 2.60
N THR A 527 8.02 -12.35 3.37
CA THR A 527 8.11 -12.77 4.79
C THR A 527 7.15 -12.08 5.73
N GLU A 528 6.64 -10.91 5.34
CA GLU A 528 5.66 -10.18 6.14
C GLU A 528 4.23 -10.56 5.76
N PHE A 529 4.05 -11.36 4.70
CA PHE A 529 2.77 -11.92 4.31
C PHE A 529 2.37 -13.09 5.22
N SER A 530 1.19 -13.02 5.83
CA SER A 530 0.65 -14.10 6.66
C SER A 530 0.12 -15.26 5.80
N PHE A 531 1.00 -16.22 5.48
CA PHE A 531 0.62 -17.43 4.76
C PHE A 531 -0.36 -18.31 5.56
N GLY A 532 -1.35 -18.85 4.86
CA GLY A 532 -2.37 -19.75 5.38
C GLY A 532 -3.51 -19.11 6.15
N GLU A 533 -3.50 -17.78 6.26
CA GLU A 533 -4.59 -16.96 6.81
C GLU A 533 -5.42 -16.31 5.69
N LEU A 534 -6.70 -16.06 5.96
CA LEU A 534 -7.59 -15.33 5.05
C LEU A 534 -7.23 -13.85 5.07
N GLN A 535 -6.84 -13.35 3.90
CA GLN A 535 -6.58 -11.94 3.65
C GLN A 535 -7.76 -11.33 2.89
N GLN A 536 -8.21 -10.16 3.33
CA GLN A 536 -9.24 -9.39 2.64
C GLN A 536 -8.65 -8.04 2.24
N PHE A 537 -8.75 -7.70 0.96
CA PHE A 537 -8.28 -6.43 0.42
C PHE A 537 -9.43 -5.76 -0.32
N SER A 538 -9.70 -4.49 -0.03
CA SER A 538 -10.87 -3.80 -0.55
C SER A 538 -10.57 -2.37 -0.97
N ILE A 539 -11.21 -1.92 -2.05
CA ILE A 539 -11.28 -0.50 -2.40
C ILE A 539 -12.64 0.05 -1.97
N ALA A 540 -12.63 0.76 -0.83
CA ALA A 540 -13.80 1.36 -0.19
C ALA A 540 -15.00 0.40 -0.03
N GLY A 541 -14.79 -0.89 0.20
CA GLY A 541 -15.85 -1.89 0.34
C GLY A 541 -16.53 -2.31 -0.97
N ILE A 542 -16.26 -1.61 -2.09
CA ILE A 542 -16.99 -1.79 -3.35
C ILE A 542 -16.49 -3.00 -4.13
N ALA A 543 -15.18 -3.07 -4.37
CA ALA A 543 -14.54 -4.24 -4.95
C ALA A 543 -13.63 -4.86 -3.89
N ASN A 544 -13.77 -6.16 -3.71
CA ASN A 544 -13.13 -6.91 -2.63
C ASN A 544 -12.39 -8.10 -3.22
N ILE A 545 -11.18 -8.35 -2.75
CA ILE A 545 -10.39 -9.54 -3.03
C ILE A 545 -10.27 -10.31 -1.71
N GLU A 546 -10.75 -11.54 -1.70
CA GLU A 546 -10.44 -12.49 -0.63
C GLU A 546 -9.36 -13.45 -1.13
N LEU A 547 -8.30 -13.61 -0.34
CA LEU A 547 -7.10 -14.31 -0.75
C LEU A 547 -6.57 -15.18 0.38
N ILE A 548 -6.35 -16.47 0.11
CA ILE A 548 -5.59 -17.36 0.97
C ILE A 548 -4.44 -17.93 0.13
N ILE A 549 -3.21 -17.78 0.62
CA ILE A 549 -2.02 -18.37 -0.01
C ILE A 549 -1.34 -19.28 1.01
N TYR A 550 -1.11 -20.54 0.65
CA TYR A 550 -0.20 -21.42 1.39
C TYR A 550 1.12 -21.57 0.63
N TYR A 551 2.23 -21.59 1.36
CA TYR A 551 3.55 -21.89 0.83
C TYR A 551 3.85 -23.39 0.95
N LEU A 552 3.91 -24.10 -0.19
CA LEU A 552 4.20 -25.54 -0.25
C LEU A 552 5.67 -25.76 -0.66
N GLU A 553 6.57 -25.67 0.32
CA GLU A 553 8.03 -25.77 0.17
C GLU A 553 8.50 -26.96 -0.69
N LYS A 554 7.95 -28.16 -0.45
CA LYS A 554 8.33 -29.42 -1.13
C LYS A 554 8.04 -29.42 -2.62
N GLU A 555 6.80 -29.05 -2.94
CA GLU A 555 6.29 -29.01 -4.31
C GLU A 555 6.77 -27.77 -5.04
N HIS A 556 7.57 -26.90 -4.39
CA HIS A 556 8.01 -25.61 -4.91
C HIS A 556 6.82 -24.87 -5.53
N SER A 557 5.72 -24.76 -4.78
CA SER A 557 4.46 -24.22 -5.28
C SER A 557 3.73 -23.39 -4.22
N TYR A 558 2.96 -22.40 -4.65
CA TYR A 558 1.97 -21.70 -3.83
C TYR A 558 0.59 -22.31 -4.08
N LEU A 559 -0.15 -22.61 -3.02
CA LEU A 559 -1.56 -22.97 -3.14
C LEU A 559 -2.40 -21.71 -2.94
N VAL A 560 -3.05 -21.26 -4.01
CA VAL A 560 -3.78 -19.99 -4.04
C VAL A 560 -5.28 -20.23 -4.18
N SER A 561 -6.04 -19.62 -3.28
CA SER A 561 -7.49 -19.48 -3.39
C SER A 561 -7.83 -17.99 -3.41
N LYS A 562 -8.51 -17.55 -4.46
CA LYS A 562 -8.85 -16.13 -4.69
C LYS A 562 -10.32 -16.01 -5.05
N ASN A 563 -11.04 -15.16 -4.34
CA ASN A 563 -12.38 -14.72 -4.69
C ASN A 563 -12.38 -13.21 -4.94
N ILE A 564 -13.28 -12.76 -5.80
CA ILE A 564 -13.54 -11.35 -6.04
C ILE A 564 -15.02 -11.09 -5.87
N SER A 565 -15.38 -10.10 -5.07
CA SER A 565 -16.77 -9.73 -4.82
C SER A 565 -16.99 -8.25 -5.08
N ILE A 566 -18.09 -7.90 -5.76
CA ILE A 566 -18.55 -6.54 -5.96
C ILE A 566 -19.78 -6.29 -5.08
N CYS A 567 -19.70 -5.27 -4.23
CA CYS A 567 -20.68 -4.98 -3.20
C CYS A 567 -21.05 -3.50 -3.29
N THR A 568 -22.30 -3.19 -3.63
CA THR A 568 -22.79 -1.80 -3.64
C THR A 568 -23.64 -1.44 -2.41
N GLU A 569 -23.81 -2.40 -1.51
CA GLU A 569 -24.60 -2.30 -0.28
C GLU A 569 -23.77 -2.88 0.88
N SER A 570 -23.44 -2.04 1.86
CA SER A 570 -22.54 -2.40 2.97
C SER A 570 -23.11 -3.36 4.02
N GLN A 571 -24.44 -3.51 4.06
CA GLN A 571 -25.15 -4.32 5.07
C GLN A 571 -25.76 -5.60 4.48
N ASP A 572 -25.67 -5.78 3.16
CA ASP A 572 -26.19 -6.93 2.44
C ASP A 572 -25.05 -7.82 1.94
N THR A 573 -25.38 -9.04 1.52
CA THR A 573 -24.43 -9.88 0.78
C THR A 573 -24.10 -9.21 -0.55
N CYS A 574 -22.83 -9.23 -0.93
CA CYS A 574 -22.36 -8.72 -2.21
C CYS A 574 -23.18 -9.28 -3.37
N GLU A 575 -23.55 -8.42 -4.33
CA GLU A 575 -24.47 -8.84 -5.40
C GLU A 575 -23.77 -9.67 -6.47
N GLN A 576 -22.46 -9.50 -6.61
CA GLN A 576 -21.63 -10.29 -7.52
C GLN A 576 -20.49 -10.90 -6.71
N ASP A 577 -20.36 -12.21 -6.79
CA ASP A 577 -19.29 -12.98 -6.14
C ASP A 577 -18.71 -13.96 -7.16
N TYR A 578 -17.40 -13.93 -7.31
CA TYR A 578 -16.66 -14.70 -8.29
C TYR A 578 -15.57 -15.49 -7.59
N VAL A 579 -15.70 -16.81 -7.59
CA VAL A 579 -14.60 -17.70 -7.24
C VAL A 579 -13.66 -17.75 -8.44
N VAL A 580 -12.54 -17.03 -8.34
CA VAL A 580 -11.56 -16.91 -9.44
C VAL A 580 -10.76 -18.21 -9.55
N VAL A 581 -10.10 -18.58 -8.46
CA VAL A 581 -9.33 -19.82 -8.38
C VAL A 581 -9.55 -20.45 -7.03
N GLU A 582 -9.70 -21.78 -7.00
CA GLU A 582 -9.84 -22.55 -5.78
C GLU A 582 -8.71 -23.59 -5.72
N ASN A 583 -7.85 -23.47 -4.69
CA ASN A 583 -6.73 -24.39 -4.45
C ASN A 583 -5.85 -24.58 -5.69
N MET A 584 -5.57 -23.50 -6.43
CA MET A 584 -4.70 -23.53 -7.60
C MET A 584 -3.24 -23.61 -7.17
N MET A 585 -2.50 -24.62 -7.64
CA MET A 585 -1.08 -24.76 -7.36
C MET A 585 -0.26 -24.00 -8.40
N LEU A 586 0.30 -22.86 -7.99
CA LEU A 586 1.16 -22.00 -8.80
C LEU A 586 2.64 -22.35 -8.54
N PRO A 587 3.44 -22.72 -9.56
CA PRO A 587 4.83 -23.08 -9.35
C PRO A 587 5.67 -21.86 -8.94
N ILE A 588 6.56 -22.06 -7.97
CA ILE A 588 7.57 -21.08 -7.55
C ILE A 588 8.69 -21.16 -8.56
N LEU A 589 8.87 -20.09 -9.32
CA LEU A 589 9.98 -19.99 -10.25
C LEU A 589 11.30 -20.07 -9.48
N GLN A 590 12.18 -20.98 -9.91
CA GLN A 590 13.56 -20.95 -9.47
C GLN A 590 14.22 -19.72 -10.08
N CYS A 591 14.32 -18.68 -9.27
CA CYS A 591 15.09 -17.49 -9.58
C CYS A 591 16.53 -17.94 -9.87
N SER A 592 17.22 -17.26 -10.79
CA SER A 592 18.63 -17.56 -11.06
C SER A 592 19.50 -17.06 -9.89
N ASN A 593 19.32 -17.64 -8.71
CA ASN A 593 20.02 -17.31 -7.47
C ASN A 593 21.44 -17.90 -7.46
N ASN A 594 22.08 -17.98 -8.64
CA ASN A 594 23.46 -18.43 -8.83
C ASN A 594 24.47 -17.37 -8.33
N GLY A 595 24.16 -16.64 -7.25
CA GLY A 595 25.03 -15.61 -6.68
C GLY A 595 25.27 -14.37 -7.56
N GLY A 596 24.40 -14.10 -8.54
CA GLY A 596 24.52 -12.96 -9.45
C GLY A 596 23.56 -11.81 -9.14
N PHE A 597 23.91 -10.59 -9.56
CA PHE A 597 23.04 -9.41 -9.45
C PHE A 597 21.79 -9.54 -10.32
N ILE A 598 20.62 -9.14 -9.78
CA ILE A 598 19.35 -9.06 -10.55
C ILE A 598 19.55 -8.18 -11.78
N LYS A 599 20.19 -7.02 -11.61
CA LYS A 599 20.65 -6.19 -12.73
C LYS A 599 21.96 -6.74 -13.30
N LYS A 600 21.88 -7.39 -14.46
CA LYS A 600 23.05 -7.96 -15.16
C LYS A 600 24.14 -6.90 -15.38
N GLY A 601 25.36 -7.20 -14.94
CA GLY A 601 26.52 -6.33 -15.12
C GLY A 601 26.52 -5.09 -14.23
N PHE A 602 25.79 -5.16 -13.10
CA PHE A 602 25.81 -4.13 -12.06
C PHE A 602 27.24 -3.85 -11.57
N SER A 603 27.47 -2.58 -11.30
CA SER A 603 28.74 -2.03 -10.80
C SER A 603 28.41 -0.84 -9.89
N LEU A 604 28.88 -0.89 -8.65
CA LEU A 604 28.70 0.20 -7.70
C LEU A 604 29.44 1.46 -8.15
N GLU A 605 30.63 1.31 -8.73
CA GLU A 605 31.36 2.43 -9.34
C GLU A 605 30.57 3.10 -10.47
N ARG A 606 29.98 2.31 -11.38
CA ARG A 606 29.16 2.86 -12.47
C ARG A 606 27.92 3.57 -11.94
N TRP A 607 27.19 2.94 -11.02
CA TRP A 607 26.01 3.54 -10.41
C TRP A 607 26.35 4.85 -9.70
N ARG A 608 27.44 4.90 -8.92
CA ARG A 608 27.89 6.14 -8.26
C ARG A 608 28.14 7.26 -9.27
N ASN A 609 28.85 6.97 -10.36
CA ASN A 609 29.13 7.96 -11.41
C ASN A 609 27.85 8.45 -12.12
N GLU A 610 26.91 7.55 -12.40
CA GLU A 610 25.64 7.87 -13.07
C GLU A 610 24.71 8.67 -12.16
N SER A 611 24.69 8.39 -10.86
CA SER A 611 23.93 9.12 -9.84
C SER A 611 24.62 10.42 -9.39
N GLY A 612 25.80 10.75 -9.93
CA GLY A 612 26.51 12.00 -9.65
C GLY A 612 27.31 12.03 -8.35
N PHE A 613 27.53 10.87 -7.71
CA PHE A 613 28.34 10.74 -6.51
C PHE A 613 29.85 10.66 -6.84
N SER A 614 30.67 11.30 -6.00
CA SER A 614 32.13 11.15 -6.04
C SER A 614 32.53 9.76 -5.53
N LEU A 615 33.44 9.08 -6.24
CA LEU A 615 33.90 7.73 -5.87
C LEU A 615 34.65 7.66 -4.54
N ASN A 616 35.13 8.79 -4.02
CA ASN A 616 35.91 8.86 -2.79
C ASN A 616 35.09 9.26 -1.55
N ASP A 617 33.84 9.68 -1.73
CA ASP A 617 32.98 10.11 -0.63
C ASP A 617 32.20 8.90 -0.08
N SER A 618 32.05 8.83 1.25
CA SER A 618 31.19 7.82 1.87
C SER A 618 29.73 8.10 1.53
N LEU A 619 29.02 7.08 1.09
CA LEU A 619 27.58 7.16 0.88
C LEU A 619 26.87 7.43 2.22
N THR A 620 25.90 8.33 2.21
CA THR A 620 25.02 8.53 3.36
C THR A 620 24.05 7.37 3.50
N SER A 621 23.37 7.25 4.65
CA SER A 621 22.35 6.22 4.85
C SER A 621 21.23 6.28 3.82
N VAL A 622 20.90 7.48 3.31
CA VAL A 622 19.91 7.69 2.25
C VAL A 622 20.40 7.11 0.93
N ASP A 623 21.62 7.45 0.52
CA ASP A 623 22.20 6.98 -0.76
C ASP A 623 22.31 5.44 -0.77
N VAL A 624 22.61 4.85 0.39
CA VAL A 624 22.67 3.39 0.57
C VAL A 624 21.28 2.75 0.44
N SER A 625 20.23 3.33 1.02
CA SER A 625 18.86 2.84 0.87
C SER A 625 18.38 2.96 -0.58
N GLU A 626 18.72 4.06 -1.27
CA GLU A 626 18.42 4.24 -2.70
C GLU A 626 19.12 3.17 -3.55
N LEU A 627 20.39 2.89 -3.27
CA LEU A 627 21.11 1.79 -3.90
C LEU A 627 20.41 0.45 -3.67
N PHE A 628 19.95 0.16 -2.44
CA PHE A 628 19.29 -1.10 -2.13
C PHE A 628 17.94 -1.26 -2.81
N GLU A 629 17.15 -0.19 -2.92
CA GLU A 629 15.92 -0.20 -3.72
C GLU A 629 16.26 -0.42 -5.21
N TYR A 630 17.26 0.29 -5.73
CA TYR A 630 17.68 0.19 -7.12
C TYR A 630 18.13 -1.24 -7.51
N ILE A 631 18.91 -1.91 -6.68
CA ILE A 631 19.38 -3.27 -6.96
C ILE A 631 18.35 -4.36 -6.56
N GLY A 632 17.27 -3.99 -5.86
CA GLY A 632 16.23 -4.92 -5.41
C GLY A 632 16.57 -5.66 -4.12
N LEU A 633 17.54 -5.17 -3.35
CA LEU A 633 17.95 -5.76 -2.08
C LEU A 633 17.04 -5.35 -0.93
N ALA A 634 16.36 -4.20 -1.02
CA ALA A 634 15.63 -3.57 0.08
C ALA A 634 14.59 -4.49 0.77
N TYR A 635 13.85 -5.30 0.01
CA TYR A 635 12.82 -6.19 0.53
C TYR A 635 13.34 -7.40 1.32
N TYR A 636 14.63 -7.70 1.19
CA TYR A 636 15.27 -8.83 1.86
C TYR A 636 15.84 -8.46 3.23
N LEU A 637 15.81 -7.18 3.59
CA LEU A 637 16.58 -6.64 4.70
C LEU A 637 15.85 -6.81 6.04
N LEU A 638 16.57 -7.23 7.07
CA LEU A 638 16.05 -7.20 8.44
C LEU A 638 15.80 -5.75 8.86
N SER A 639 14.66 -5.52 9.53
CA SER A 639 14.29 -4.21 10.05
C SER A 639 15.27 -3.73 11.13
N THR A 640 15.79 -4.65 11.92
CA THR A 640 16.87 -4.43 12.90
C THR A 640 18.18 -4.98 12.37
N ARG A 641 19.17 -4.10 12.23
CA ARG A 641 20.54 -4.49 11.84
C ARG A 641 21.19 -5.30 12.96
N CYS A 642 21.90 -6.36 12.61
CA CYS A 642 22.74 -7.05 13.57
C CYS A 642 23.87 -6.13 14.05
N ASN A 643 24.32 -6.27 15.31
CA ASN A 643 25.40 -5.45 15.84
C ASN A 643 26.51 -6.34 16.39
N ARG A 644 27.67 -6.29 15.74
CA ARG A 644 28.89 -7.04 16.11
C ARG A 644 29.38 -6.74 17.53
N SER A 645 28.97 -5.59 18.09
CA SER A 645 29.32 -5.13 19.42
C SER A 645 28.22 -5.34 20.48
N SER A 646 27.21 -6.17 20.20
CA SER A 646 26.19 -6.56 21.16
C SER A 646 26.01 -8.07 21.19
N ASP A 647 25.18 -8.56 22.12
CA ASP A 647 24.68 -9.93 22.05
C ASP A 647 23.99 -10.16 20.69
N PRO A 648 24.09 -11.37 20.11
CA PRO A 648 24.79 -12.56 20.63
C PRO A 648 26.28 -12.63 20.26
N TYR A 649 26.90 -11.58 19.71
CA TYR A 649 28.26 -11.63 19.13
C TYR A 649 29.38 -11.32 20.15
N ILE A 650 29.03 -10.84 21.34
CA ILE A 650 29.94 -10.58 22.46
C ILE A 650 29.72 -11.60 23.58
N PRO A 651 30.77 -12.04 24.31
CA PRO A 651 32.19 -11.72 24.10
C PRO A 651 32.78 -12.47 22.91
N SER A 652 33.53 -11.75 22.07
CA SER A 652 34.16 -12.32 20.87
C SER A 652 35.61 -12.67 21.12
N VAL A 653 35.99 -13.92 20.83
CA VAL A 653 37.37 -14.41 20.80
C VAL A 653 37.66 -14.91 19.38
N LYS A 654 38.65 -14.32 18.70
CA LYS A 654 38.98 -14.63 17.29
C LYS A 654 37.79 -14.46 16.33
N GLY A 655 36.90 -13.51 16.63
CA GLY A 655 35.67 -13.27 15.87
C GLY A 655 34.46 -14.11 16.29
N TRP A 656 34.62 -15.04 17.24
CA TRP A 656 33.56 -15.96 17.67
C TRP A 656 33.07 -15.70 19.10
N ASN A 657 31.76 -15.73 19.30
CA ASN A 657 31.14 -16.04 20.58
C ASN A 657 30.57 -17.47 20.51
N SER A 658 31.27 -18.45 21.09
CA SER A 658 30.81 -19.84 21.10
C SER A 658 30.21 -20.19 22.45
N LEU A 659 28.94 -20.57 22.45
CA LEU A 659 28.25 -21.17 23.59
C LEU A 659 28.36 -22.71 23.58
N CYS A 660 28.99 -23.27 22.55
CA CYS A 660 29.27 -24.69 22.40
C CYS A 660 30.57 -25.07 23.12
N ILE A 661 30.54 -26.10 23.98
CA ILE A 661 31.64 -26.47 24.90
C ILE A 661 32.75 -27.28 24.22
N ASP A 662 32.51 -27.91 23.07
CA ASP A 662 33.38 -28.95 22.50
C ASP A 662 34.15 -28.57 21.21
N ASN A 663 34.07 -27.32 20.73
CA ASN A 663 34.68 -26.91 19.44
C ASN A 663 35.94 -26.03 19.63
N GLU A 664 37.12 -26.65 19.73
CA GLU A 664 38.42 -25.94 19.80
C GLU A 664 38.97 -25.50 18.41
N ASP A 665 38.40 -26.00 17.31
CA ASP A 665 38.92 -25.84 15.93
C ASP A 665 38.15 -24.79 15.09
N LEU A 666 37.60 -23.73 15.69
CA LEU A 666 36.99 -22.64 14.93
C LEU A 666 38.05 -21.80 14.20
N THR A 667 37.74 -21.40 12.97
CA THR A 667 38.57 -20.52 12.14
C THR A 667 38.80 -19.18 12.84
N ASN A 668 39.97 -18.59 12.62
CA ASN A 668 40.24 -17.24 13.10
C ASN A 668 39.70 -16.23 12.10
N LEU A 669 38.58 -15.58 12.42
CA LEU A 669 37.98 -14.59 11.54
C LEU A 669 38.84 -13.32 11.56
N THR A 670 39.28 -12.89 10.37
CA THR A 670 40.14 -11.72 10.17
C THR A 670 39.43 -10.58 9.45
N GLY A 671 38.33 -10.87 8.76
CA GLY A 671 37.51 -9.89 8.07
C GLY A 671 36.52 -9.13 8.97
N PRO A 672 35.65 -8.29 8.37
CA PRO A 672 34.65 -7.49 9.07
C PRO A 672 33.43 -8.31 9.53
N VAL A 673 33.67 -9.50 10.08
CA VAL A 673 32.63 -10.47 10.48
C VAL A 673 32.76 -10.79 11.97
N SER A 674 31.62 -10.95 12.65
CA SER A 674 31.56 -11.56 13.98
C SER A 674 30.51 -12.64 13.99
N CYS A 675 30.83 -13.84 14.48
CA CYS A 675 29.92 -14.97 14.50
C CYS A 675 29.60 -15.46 15.91
N ASN A 676 28.40 -15.99 16.08
CA ASN A 676 27.92 -16.70 17.24
C ASN A 676 27.66 -18.16 16.86
N LEU A 677 28.16 -19.08 17.67
CA LEU A 677 27.76 -20.49 17.64
C LEU A 677 26.90 -20.75 18.87
N ASP A 678 25.67 -21.19 18.65
CA ASP A 678 24.70 -21.36 19.72
C ASP A 678 25.01 -22.55 20.64
N SER A 679 24.24 -22.67 21.73
CA SER A 679 24.45 -23.71 22.74
C SER A 679 24.09 -25.12 22.26
N THR A 680 23.29 -25.25 21.19
CA THR A 680 22.95 -26.52 20.57
C THR A 680 24.00 -26.99 19.58
N CYS A 681 25.05 -26.19 19.33
CA CYS A 681 26.18 -26.53 18.46
C CYS A 681 25.73 -26.92 17.05
N ASN A 682 24.64 -26.35 16.57
CA ASN A 682 24.05 -26.69 15.28
C ASN A 682 23.52 -25.49 14.51
N LYS A 683 23.53 -24.29 15.10
CA LYS A 683 23.26 -23.03 14.40
C LYS A 683 24.40 -22.05 14.60
N ILE A 684 24.85 -21.48 13.49
CA ILE A 684 25.78 -20.36 13.45
C ILE A 684 25.04 -19.14 12.96
N SER A 685 25.27 -18.00 13.59
CA SER A 685 24.78 -16.70 13.14
C SER A 685 25.95 -15.74 13.05
N CYS A 686 26.13 -15.07 11.92
CA CYS A 686 27.24 -14.17 11.64
C CYS A 686 26.70 -12.80 11.26
N CYS A 687 27.25 -11.76 11.89
CA CYS A 687 27.02 -10.37 11.53
C CYS A 687 28.19 -9.87 10.70
N VAL A 688 27.93 -9.60 9.42
CA VAL A 688 28.91 -9.18 8.42
C VAL A 688 28.75 -7.68 8.19
N ASP A 689 29.82 -6.92 8.31
CA ASP A 689 29.84 -5.49 8.00
C ASP A 689 30.28 -5.27 6.54
N ILE A 690 29.49 -4.51 5.79
CA ILE A 690 29.72 -4.23 4.37
C ILE A 690 30.43 -2.89 4.24
N GLU A 691 31.76 -2.97 4.13
CA GLU A 691 32.61 -1.80 3.93
C GLU A 691 32.10 -0.97 2.73
N ASN A 692 32.01 0.36 2.93
CA ASN A 692 31.45 1.38 2.02
C ASN A 692 29.93 1.58 2.02
N LEU A 693 29.14 0.72 2.69
CA LEU A 693 27.66 0.86 2.75
C LEU A 693 27.10 1.10 4.16
N ASP A 694 27.95 1.39 5.16
CA ASP A 694 27.58 1.64 6.58
C ASP A 694 26.42 0.75 7.07
N ARG A 695 26.55 -0.55 6.78
CA ARG A 695 25.49 -1.51 7.05
C ARG A 695 26.02 -2.90 7.32
N THR A 696 25.41 -3.51 8.32
CA THR A 696 25.63 -4.90 8.70
C THR A 696 24.51 -5.79 8.17
N MET A 697 24.85 -7.02 7.83
CA MET A 697 23.92 -8.07 7.43
C MET A 697 24.10 -9.33 8.28
N GLU A 698 22.97 -9.96 8.61
CA GLU A 698 22.91 -11.21 9.36
C GLU A 698 22.82 -12.40 8.42
N ILE A 699 23.72 -13.35 8.61
CA ILE A 699 23.80 -14.61 7.88
C ILE A 699 23.75 -15.73 8.90
N SER A 700 22.85 -16.69 8.76
CA SER A 700 22.82 -17.86 9.66
C SER A 700 22.79 -19.17 8.91
N LEU A 701 23.42 -20.19 9.48
CA LEU A 701 23.43 -21.55 8.96
C LEU A 701 23.03 -22.49 10.09
N ALA A 702 21.92 -23.22 9.93
CA ALA A 702 21.42 -24.19 10.89
C ALA A 702 21.38 -25.59 10.29
N ILE A 703 21.85 -26.59 11.03
CA ILE A 703 21.85 -28.00 10.65
C ILE A 703 20.90 -28.75 11.59
N ASP A 704 19.76 -29.15 11.06
CA ASP A 704 18.85 -30.05 11.73
C ASP A 704 19.09 -31.48 11.26
N HIS A 705 19.96 -32.19 11.98
CA HIS A 705 20.23 -33.60 11.72
C HIS A 705 18.95 -34.45 11.79
N CYS A 706 18.07 -34.14 12.74
CA CYS A 706 16.92 -34.96 13.04
C CYS A 706 15.84 -34.85 11.98
N ASN A 707 15.71 -33.69 11.34
CA ASN A 707 14.81 -33.50 10.20
C ASN A 707 15.51 -33.62 8.84
N GLY A 708 16.82 -33.88 8.83
CA GLY A 708 17.64 -33.98 7.63
C GLY A 708 17.63 -32.68 6.82
N ARG A 709 17.66 -31.53 7.48
CA ARG A 709 17.49 -30.20 6.87
C ARG A 709 18.70 -29.32 7.19
N LEU A 710 19.15 -28.57 6.20
CA LEU A 710 20.08 -27.46 6.33
C LEU A 710 19.32 -26.18 5.99
N THR A 711 19.36 -25.19 6.88
CA THR A 711 18.73 -23.89 6.66
C THR A 711 19.82 -22.83 6.57
N LEU A 712 19.93 -22.17 5.42
CA LEU A 712 20.73 -20.98 5.22
C LEU A 712 19.82 -19.76 5.24
N GLN A 713 20.09 -18.81 6.12
CA GLN A 713 19.39 -17.54 6.21
C GLN A 713 20.33 -16.40 5.81
N LEU A 714 19.92 -15.58 4.84
CA LEU A 714 20.57 -14.35 4.43
C LEU A 714 19.59 -13.21 4.68
N GLU A 715 19.76 -12.46 5.78
CA GLU A 715 18.79 -11.49 6.26
C GLU A 715 17.38 -12.12 6.41
N ARG A 716 16.38 -11.69 5.61
CA ARG A 716 15.03 -12.27 5.57
C ARG A 716 14.91 -13.45 4.62
N LEU A 717 15.87 -13.67 3.72
CA LEU A 717 15.83 -14.81 2.80
C LEU A 717 16.19 -16.09 3.56
N SER A 718 15.27 -17.06 3.61
CA SER A 718 15.52 -18.40 4.16
C SER A 718 15.54 -19.42 3.04
N ILE A 719 16.60 -20.24 3.00
CA ILE A 719 16.85 -21.26 2.00
C ILE A 719 17.02 -22.59 2.71
N ASP A 720 16.23 -23.57 2.32
CA ASP A 720 16.22 -24.89 2.94
C ASP A 720 16.67 -25.98 1.99
N VAL A 721 17.59 -26.81 2.47
CA VAL A 721 18.23 -27.86 1.69
C VAL A 721 18.05 -29.19 2.40
N SER A 722 17.49 -30.16 1.68
CA SER A 722 17.41 -31.56 2.13
C SER A 722 18.80 -32.17 2.18
N LEU A 723 19.27 -32.53 3.38
CA LEU A 723 20.53 -33.27 3.60
C LEU A 723 20.43 -34.74 3.19
N ILE A 724 19.22 -35.22 2.88
CA ILE A 724 18.97 -36.60 2.48
C ILE A 724 19.35 -36.83 1.02
N ASP A 725 18.99 -35.88 0.16
CA ASP A 725 19.27 -35.92 -1.28
C ASP A 725 20.56 -35.17 -1.65
N TYR A 726 21.19 -34.54 -0.66
CA TYR A 726 22.41 -33.78 -0.82
C TYR A 726 23.58 -34.67 -1.26
N LYS A 727 24.29 -34.22 -2.31
CA LYS A 727 25.51 -34.88 -2.79
C LYS A 727 26.70 -34.40 -1.97
N TRP A 728 27.13 -35.23 -1.01
CA TRP A 728 28.25 -34.90 -0.13
C TRP A 728 29.51 -34.49 -0.91
N GLY A 729 30.14 -33.38 -0.48
CA GLY A 729 31.35 -32.83 -1.08
C GLY A 729 31.14 -31.96 -2.32
N THR A 730 29.90 -31.65 -2.72
CA THR A 730 29.63 -30.69 -3.81
C THR A 730 29.41 -29.28 -3.27
N GLN A 731 29.87 -28.26 -4.00
CA GLN A 731 29.61 -26.86 -3.67
C GLN A 731 28.14 -26.51 -3.87
N LEU A 732 27.58 -25.82 -2.88
CA LEU A 732 26.27 -25.20 -2.91
C LEU A 732 26.47 -23.68 -2.86
N GLU A 733 26.05 -22.98 -3.90
CA GLU A 733 26.17 -21.53 -4.00
C GLU A 733 24.79 -20.88 -3.90
N HIS A 734 24.65 -19.95 -2.97
CA HIS A 734 23.44 -19.16 -2.78
C HIS A 734 23.81 -17.71 -2.53
N GLY A 735 22.97 -16.78 -2.97
CA GLY A 735 23.24 -15.37 -2.76
C GLY A 735 22.00 -14.51 -2.68
N LEU A 736 22.18 -13.37 -2.01
CA LEU A 736 21.21 -12.31 -1.82
C LEU A 736 21.48 -11.21 -2.85
N VAL A 737 20.81 -11.31 -4.00
CA VAL A 737 20.88 -10.31 -5.09
C VAL A 737 22.32 -10.10 -5.60
N GLY A 738 23.17 -11.12 -5.48
CA GLY A 738 24.59 -11.05 -5.83
C GLY A 738 25.47 -10.22 -4.89
N VAL A 739 24.86 -9.51 -3.93
CA VAL A 739 25.57 -8.67 -2.95
C VAL A 739 26.21 -9.52 -1.88
N VAL A 740 25.46 -10.44 -1.29
CA VAL A 740 25.97 -11.41 -0.30
C VAL A 740 25.86 -12.79 -0.90
N ASN A 741 26.97 -13.46 -1.14
CA ASN A 741 27.00 -14.82 -1.66
C ASN A 741 27.64 -15.75 -0.62
N THR A 742 27.18 -16.99 -0.58
CA THR A 742 27.67 -18.03 0.30
C THR A 742 28.01 -19.27 -0.50
N VAL A 743 29.15 -19.87 -0.19
CA VAL A 743 29.59 -21.16 -0.75
C VAL A 743 29.66 -22.16 0.39
N ILE A 744 28.86 -23.23 0.30
CA ILE A 744 28.76 -24.25 1.34
C ILE A 744 29.19 -25.60 0.78
N ILE A 745 30.02 -26.32 1.51
CA ILE A 745 30.37 -27.72 1.21
C ILE A 745 30.14 -28.56 2.46
N ILE A 746 29.36 -29.62 2.34
CA ILE A 746 29.10 -30.52 3.48
C ILE A 746 29.60 -31.93 3.17
N TYR A 747 30.31 -32.52 4.12
CA TYR A 747 30.71 -33.92 4.11
C TYR A 747 30.03 -34.67 5.24
N ASN A 748 29.59 -35.90 4.95
CA ASN A 748 29.00 -36.79 5.94
C ASN A 748 30.06 -37.76 6.48
N LEU A 749 30.53 -37.50 7.70
CA LEU A 749 31.49 -38.36 8.41
C LEU A 749 30.75 -39.42 9.23
N ALA A 750 30.15 -40.39 8.55
CA ALA A 750 29.28 -41.39 9.18
C ALA A 750 29.93 -42.19 10.32
N SER A 751 31.23 -42.50 10.21
CA SER A 751 31.97 -43.23 11.26
C SER A 751 32.21 -42.42 12.53
N GLU A 752 32.22 -41.09 12.43
CA GLU A 752 32.46 -40.18 13.54
C GLU A 752 31.17 -39.57 14.09
N ASN A 753 30.02 -39.93 13.51
CA ASN A 753 28.72 -39.35 13.82
C ASN A 753 28.69 -37.81 13.71
N ASN A 754 29.43 -37.25 12.75
CA ASN A 754 29.55 -35.80 12.55
C ASN A 754 29.24 -35.41 11.09
N TYR A 755 28.82 -34.16 10.89
CA TYR A 755 28.96 -33.46 9.61
C TYR A 755 30.26 -32.65 9.64
N MET A 756 30.92 -32.52 8.50
CA MET A 756 32.02 -31.57 8.32
C MET A 756 31.57 -30.52 7.33
N VAL A 757 31.70 -29.24 7.69
CA VAL A 757 31.09 -28.14 6.95
C VAL A 757 32.15 -27.08 6.65
N ASP A 758 32.21 -26.70 5.38
CA ASP A 758 32.92 -25.53 4.90
C ASP A 758 31.89 -24.46 4.54
N LEU A 759 32.12 -23.22 4.97
CA LEU A 759 31.26 -22.07 4.68
C LEU A 759 32.15 -20.88 4.37
N THR A 760 32.00 -20.34 3.17
CA THR A 760 32.62 -19.07 2.75
C THR A 760 31.54 -18.04 2.51
N VAL A 761 31.75 -16.82 3.00
CA VAL A 761 30.88 -15.66 2.77
C VAL A 761 31.62 -14.66 1.91
N LEU A 762 30.99 -14.27 0.82
CA LEU A 762 31.46 -13.31 -0.16
C LEU A 762 30.53 -12.10 -0.15
N VAL A 763 31.06 -10.89 -0.04
CA VAL A 763 30.27 -9.67 -0.24
C VAL A 763 30.80 -8.96 -1.47
N CYS A 764 29.99 -8.85 -2.52
CA CYS A 764 30.41 -8.37 -3.83
C CYS A 764 29.59 -7.13 -4.19
N LEU A 765 30.26 -6.07 -4.65
CA LEU A 765 29.61 -4.82 -5.10
C LEU A 765 29.83 -4.56 -6.60
N GLU A 766 30.53 -5.48 -7.26
CA GLU A 766 30.94 -5.41 -8.66
C GLU A 766 30.73 -6.79 -9.31
N SER A 767 30.05 -6.85 -10.46
CA SER A 767 29.74 -8.15 -11.10
C SER A 767 30.96 -8.88 -11.66
N ASN A 768 32.05 -8.18 -11.95
CA ASN A 768 33.23 -8.71 -12.67
C ASN A 768 34.56 -8.47 -11.93
N ASP A 769 34.52 -8.04 -10.67
CA ASP A 769 35.70 -7.75 -9.86
C ASP A 769 35.75 -8.64 -8.60
N THR A 770 36.83 -8.56 -7.83
CA THR A 770 36.96 -9.27 -6.55
C THR A 770 35.95 -8.73 -5.52
N CYS A 771 35.32 -9.62 -4.78
CA CYS A 771 34.39 -9.27 -3.71
C CYS A 771 35.12 -8.50 -2.59
N SER A 772 34.46 -7.51 -1.99
CA SER A 772 35.02 -6.67 -0.92
C SER A 772 35.23 -7.46 0.37
N VAL A 773 34.41 -8.49 0.60
CA VAL A 773 34.62 -9.49 1.65
C VAL A 773 34.73 -10.85 0.99
N ASP A 774 35.74 -11.63 1.39
CA ASP A 774 35.94 -13.04 1.06
C ASP A 774 36.45 -13.74 2.31
N GLU A 775 35.52 -14.12 3.19
CA GLU A 775 35.84 -14.67 4.50
C GLU A 775 35.42 -16.13 4.58
N VAL A 776 36.38 -17.01 4.90
CA VAL A 776 36.12 -18.42 5.20
C VAL A 776 35.65 -18.53 6.65
N ILE A 777 34.34 -18.64 6.83
CA ILE A 777 33.70 -18.75 8.14
C ILE A 777 33.93 -20.13 8.72
N LEU A 778 33.78 -21.21 7.96
CA LEU A 778 34.06 -22.57 8.41
C LEU A 778 35.03 -23.24 7.45
N ASP A 779 36.06 -23.87 7.99
CA ASP A 779 37.04 -24.68 7.26
C ASP A 779 37.18 -26.03 7.97
N GLY A 780 36.51 -27.05 7.45
CA GLY A 780 36.54 -28.40 7.99
C GLY A 780 35.92 -28.56 9.37
N VAL A 781 35.00 -27.68 9.78
CA VAL A 781 34.43 -27.68 11.15
C VAL A 781 33.44 -28.82 11.31
N LYS A 782 33.56 -29.56 12.42
CA LYS A 782 32.73 -30.74 12.72
C LYS A 782 31.51 -30.37 13.57
N PHE A 783 30.34 -30.81 13.13
CA PHE A 783 29.06 -30.68 13.83
C PHE A 783 28.55 -32.06 14.22
N SER A 784 28.28 -32.27 15.51
CA SER A 784 27.79 -33.55 16.02
C SER A 784 26.37 -33.82 15.59
N LYS A 785 26.11 -35.06 15.15
CA LYS A 785 24.76 -35.56 14.92
C LYS A 785 24.18 -35.97 16.26
N GLY A 786 23.41 -35.06 16.87
CA GLY A 786 22.71 -35.34 18.13
C GLY A 786 21.83 -36.59 18.05
N VAL A 787 21.47 -37.13 19.21
CA VAL A 787 20.50 -38.23 19.31
C VAL A 787 19.11 -37.66 19.07
N CYS A 788 18.40 -38.17 18.06
CA CYS A 788 17.03 -37.76 17.79
C CYS A 788 16.05 -38.51 18.70
N ASP A 789 15.50 -37.80 19.69
CA ASP A 789 14.31 -38.29 20.39
C ASP A 789 13.09 -38.08 19.49
N ARG A 790 12.54 -39.17 18.96
CA ARG A 790 11.33 -39.16 18.13
C ARG A 790 10.15 -39.81 18.85
N SER A 791 10.19 -39.90 20.18
CA SER A 791 9.00 -40.23 20.94
C SER A 791 7.98 -39.10 20.72
N MET A 792 6.85 -39.41 20.09
CA MET A 792 5.81 -38.41 19.84
C MET A 792 5.36 -37.84 21.20
N GLU A 793 5.69 -36.58 21.47
CA GLU A 793 4.86 -35.77 22.37
C GLU A 793 3.45 -35.70 21.75
N ASN A 794 2.44 -35.95 22.59
CA ASN A 794 1.09 -36.40 22.23
C ASN A 794 0.17 -35.38 21.49
N ASP A 795 0.68 -34.42 20.72
CA ASP A 795 -0.13 -33.25 20.35
C ASP A 795 -0.76 -33.24 18.94
N PHE A 796 -0.38 -34.13 18.02
CA PHE A 796 -1.02 -34.18 16.68
C PHE A 796 -2.25 -35.10 16.63
N SER A 797 -3.42 -34.56 16.27
CA SER A 797 -4.66 -35.31 16.02
C SER A 797 -5.12 -35.16 14.57
N LEU A 798 -4.99 -36.23 13.78
CA LEU A 798 -5.49 -36.27 12.40
C LEU A 798 -6.99 -35.93 12.31
N ALA A 799 -7.78 -36.35 13.30
CA ALA A 799 -9.22 -36.06 13.31
C ALA A 799 -9.51 -34.57 13.52
N ALA A 800 -8.71 -33.87 14.33
CA ALA A 800 -8.84 -32.42 14.52
C ALA A 800 -8.38 -31.66 13.26
N TRP A 801 -7.29 -32.12 12.63
CA TRP A 801 -6.79 -31.54 11.38
C TRP A 801 -7.77 -31.70 10.21
N LEU A 802 -8.40 -32.86 10.07
CA LEU A 802 -9.44 -33.09 9.06
C LEU A 802 -10.67 -32.19 9.29
N ASP A 803 -11.11 -32.03 10.54
CA ASP A 803 -12.22 -31.13 10.88
C ASP A 803 -11.89 -29.67 10.54
N GLU A 804 -10.67 -29.21 10.85
CA GLU A 804 -10.21 -27.85 10.53
C GLU A 804 -10.23 -27.59 9.01
N LYS A 805 -9.76 -28.54 8.21
CA LYS A 805 -9.74 -28.45 6.74
C LYS A 805 -11.09 -28.81 6.09
N SER A 806 -12.16 -28.94 6.89
CA SER A 806 -13.52 -29.27 6.43
C SER A 806 -13.62 -30.60 5.68
N PHE A 807 -12.72 -31.55 5.94
CA PHE A 807 -12.79 -32.91 5.42
C PHE A 807 -13.64 -33.81 6.34
N PRO A 808 -14.31 -34.84 5.78
CA PRO A 808 -14.96 -35.87 6.59
C PRO A 808 -13.94 -36.62 7.45
N LYS A 809 -14.33 -36.95 8.70
CA LYS A 809 -13.50 -37.74 9.64
C LYS A 809 -13.11 -39.14 9.12
N SER A 810 -13.82 -39.65 8.11
CA SER A 810 -13.50 -40.90 7.41
C SER A 810 -13.32 -40.64 5.91
N ILE A 811 -12.11 -40.23 5.53
CA ILE A 811 -11.72 -40.03 4.13
C ILE A 811 -10.75 -41.13 3.69
N GLU A 812 -10.93 -41.66 2.48
CA GLU A 812 -10.08 -42.74 1.94
C GLU A 812 -8.76 -42.22 1.37
N SER A 813 -8.75 -41.05 0.73
CA SER A 813 -7.55 -40.38 0.19
C SER A 813 -7.76 -38.87 0.16
N LEU A 814 -6.69 -38.11 0.36
CA LEU A 814 -6.74 -36.65 0.35
C LEU A 814 -6.45 -36.12 -1.07
N PRO A 815 -6.91 -34.91 -1.42
CA PRO A 815 -6.39 -34.20 -2.59
C PRO A 815 -4.88 -33.99 -2.47
N VAL A 816 -4.15 -33.97 -3.60
CA VAL A 816 -2.67 -33.86 -3.62
C VAL A 816 -2.13 -32.73 -2.74
N TRP A 817 -2.73 -31.53 -2.80
CA TRP A 817 -2.30 -30.40 -1.96
C TRP A 817 -2.47 -30.66 -0.45
N ALA A 818 -3.54 -31.38 -0.06
CA ALA A 818 -3.84 -31.68 1.33
C ALA A 818 -2.93 -32.79 1.87
N GLU A 819 -2.55 -33.74 1.00
CA GLU A 819 -1.51 -34.72 1.33
C GLU A 819 -0.17 -34.03 1.61
N VAL A 820 0.22 -33.08 0.77
CA VAL A 820 1.45 -32.29 0.94
C VAL A 820 1.41 -31.50 2.24
N GLN A 821 0.34 -30.75 2.50
CA GLN A 821 0.20 -29.96 3.73
C GLN A 821 0.20 -30.83 4.99
N LEU A 822 -0.44 -32.01 4.94
CA LEU A 822 -0.43 -32.95 6.05
C LEU A 822 0.97 -33.49 6.34
N LYS A 823 1.74 -33.84 5.29
CA LYS A 823 3.12 -34.31 5.46
C LYS A 823 4.04 -33.21 6.01
N GLN A 824 3.80 -31.94 5.66
CA GLN A 824 4.53 -30.78 6.18
C GLN A 824 4.23 -30.57 7.67
N ASN A 825 2.96 -30.58 8.04
CA ASN A 825 2.54 -30.46 9.45
C ASN A 825 3.07 -31.61 10.32
N LEU A 826 3.22 -32.80 9.76
CA LEU A 826 3.83 -33.96 10.41
C LEU A 826 5.37 -33.93 10.37
N ASN A 827 5.97 -33.01 9.60
CA ASN A 827 7.41 -32.89 9.36
C ASN A 827 8.07 -34.21 8.89
N ILE A 828 7.33 -35.05 8.15
CA ILE A 828 7.81 -36.36 7.65
C ILE A 828 8.29 -36.30 6.21
N ASP A 829 8.00 -35.19 5.55
CA ASP A 829 8.19 -34.96 4.15
C ASP A 829 9.60 -35.28 3.65
N ASN A 830 10.64 -34.90 4.41
CA ASN A 830 12.05 -35.15 4.04
C ASN A 830 12.41 -36.63 3.98
N PHE A 831 11.65 -37.50 4.64
CA PHE A 831 11.96 -38.91 4.76
C PHE A 831 11.30 -39.79 3.71
N LEU A 832 10.29 -39.29 2.99
CA LEU A 832 9.56 -40.04 1.99
C LEU A 832 10.37 -40.11 0.67
N LYS A 833 10.36 -41.26 0.00
CA LYS A 833 10.98 -41.38 -1.33
C LYS A 833 10.11 -40.67 -2.39
N PRO A 834 10.73 -40.09 -3.44
CA PRO A 834 9.97 -39.48 -4.54
C PRO A 834 9.17 -40.51 -5.36
N GLU A 835 9.61 -41.76 -5.41
CA GLU A 835 8.86 -42.87 -6.00
C GLU A 835 8.32 -43.78 -4.89
N SER A 836 6.99 -43.94 -4.86
CA SER A 836 6.30 -44.86 -3.94
C SER A 836 6.66 -46.32 -4.24
N CYS A 837 6.76 -47.14 -3.22
CA CYS A 837 7.05 -48.57 -3.41
C CYS A 837 5.88 -49.30 -4.09
N SER A 838 6.17 -50.25 -4.99
CA SER A 838 5.13 -50.95 -5.74
C SER A 838 4.55 -52.15 -4.97
N HIS A 839 3.21 -52.23 -4.92
CA HIS A 839 2.46 -53.37 -4.36
C HIS A 839 2.47 -54.65 -5.25
N THR A 840 3.17 -54.65 -6.40
CA THR A 840 3.06 -55.73 -7.40
C THR A 840 3.88 -57.00 -7.10
N LEU A 841 4.46 -57.15 -5.91
CA LEU A 841 5.19 -58.36 -5.54
C LEU A 841 4.32 -59.23 -4.63
N ALA A 842 3.96 -60.42 -5.11
CA ALA A 842 3.53 -61.49 -4.23
C ALA A 842 4.61 -61.69 -3.16
N SER A 843 4.21 -61.91 -1.91
CA SER A 843 5.11 -62.25 -0.80
C SER A 843 5.95 -63.47 -1.19
N SER A 844 7.12 -63.27 -1.80
CA SER A 844 8.04 -64.34 -2.16
C SER A 844 8.95 -64.59 -0.97
N ASN A 845 9.05 -65.86 -0.64
CA ASN A 845 9.78 -66.34 0.51
C ASN A 845 10.95 -67.14 -0.05
N ASP A 846 11.99 -66.45 -0.52
CA ASP A 846 13.18 -67.08 -1.11
C ASP A 846 14.07 -67.75 -0.04
N CYS A 847 13.66 -67.65 1.24
CA CYS A 847 14.36 -68.19 2.40
C CYS A 847 13.62 -69.38 3.03
N GLY A 848 13.59 -70.53 2.37
CA GLY A 848 13.17 -71.82 2.99
C GLY A 848 11.88 -71.77 3.83
N SER A 849 11.89 -72.38 5.01
CA SER A 849 10.73 -72.49 5.93
C SER A 849 10.48 -71.28 6.84
N ALA A 850 11.19 -70.15 6.64
CA ALA A 850 11.00 -68.96 7.47
C ALA A 850 9.60 -68.38 7.24
N VAL A 851 8.79 -68.18 8.29
CA VAL A 851 7.46 -67.56 8.14
C VAL A 851 7.54 -66.13 8.65
N ILE A 852 7.26 -65.13 7.80
CA ILE A 852 7.00 -63.76 8.26
C ILE A 852 5.70 -63.81 9.09
N LYS A 853 5.83 -63.90 10.42
CA LYS A 853 4.69 -64.03 11.34
C LYS A 853 4.01 -62.69 11.66
N VAL A 854 4.48 -61.58 11.10
CA VAL A 854 4.23 -60.23 11.64
C VAL A 854 3.05 -59.50 10.98
N VAL A 855 2.51 -59.96 9.84
CA VAL A 855 1.39 -59.25 9.19
C VAL A 855 0.05 -59.86 9.64
N PRO A 856 -0.81 -59.12 10.37
CA PRO A 856 -2.15 -59.58 10.73
C PRO A 856 -2.97 -59.90 9.47
N THR A 857 -3.64 -61.06 9.46
CA THR A 857 -4.39 -61.55 8.28
C THR A 857 -5.51 -60.61 7.81
N ASP A 858 -5.94 -59.68 8.67
CA ASP A 858 -6.94 -58.63 8.42
C ASP A 858 -6.37 -57.35 7.78
N LYS A 859 -5.05 -57.27 7.49
CA LYS A 859 -4.39 -56.09 6.90
C LYS A 859 -3.54 -56.37 5.66
N HIS A 860 -3.66 -57.55 5.04
CA HIS A 860 -2.89 -57.92 3.84
C HIS A 860 -3.03 -56.95 2.65
N ASP A 861 -4.14 -56.21 2.54
CA ASP A 861 -4.35 -55.24 1.45
C ASP A 861 -3.48 -53.97 1.58
N ARG A 862 -2.91 -53.70 2.77
CA ARG A 862 -2.10 -52.50 3.05
C ARG A 862 -0.59 -52.75 3.17
N PHE A 863 -0.16 -54.01 3.24
CA PHE A 863 1.23 -54.38 3.46
C PHE A 863 1.67 -55.44 2.46
N SER A 864 2.75 -55.18 1.72
CA SER A 864 3.44 -56.20 0.90
C SER A 864 4.89 -56.33 1.35
N CYS A 865 5.26 -57.49 1.90
CA CYS A 865 6.61 -57.73 2.43
C CYS A 865 7.34 -58.84 1.68
N ARG A 866 8.65 -58.68 1.50
CA ARG A 866 9.59 -59.66 0.95
C ARG A 866 10.80 -59.85 1.86
N LEU A 867 11.32 -61.07 1.90
CA LEU A 867 12.61 -61.36 2.50
C LEU A 867 13.70 -61.28 1.42
N SER A 868 14.88 -60.77 1.79
CA SER A 868 16.05 -60.85 0.91
C SER A 868 16.52 -62.28 0.70
N ALA A 869 17.14 -62.54 -0.44
CA ALA A 869 17.62 -63.87 -0.84
C ALA A 869 18.70 -64.45 0.11
N ASP A 870 19.43 -63.60 0.83
CA ASP A 870 20.40 -63.98 1.86
C ASP A 870 19.79 -64.04 3.28
N CYS A 871 18.50 -63.72 3.42
CA CYS A 871 17.71 -63.74 4.65
C CYS A 871 18.23 -62.81 5.75
N THR A 872 18.92 -61.74 5.37
CA THR A 872 19.47 -60.76 6.30
C THR A 872 18.60 -59.52 6.42
N SER A 873 17.57 -59.40 5.58
CA SER A 873 16.67 -58.24 5.57
C SER A 873 15.22 -58.58 5.18
N VAL A 874 14.29 -57.79 5.73
CA VAL A 874 12.87 -57.77 5.37
C VAL A 874 12.54 -56.40 4.81
N GLU A 875 11.95 -56.36 3.63
CA GLU A 875 11.45 -55.12 3.01
C GLU A 875 9.94 -55.20 2.87
N CYS A 876 9.23 -54.24 3.46
CA CYS A 876 7.79 -54.10 3.45
C CYS A 876 7.40 -52.80 2.77
N CYS A 877 6.51 -52.86 1.79
CA CYS A 877 5.82 -51.71 1.25
C CYS A 877 4.48 -51.53 1.96
N VAL A 878 4.27 -50.35 2.54
CA VAL A 878 3.07 -50.00 3.31
C VAL A 878 2.29 -48.92 2.58
N ASN A 879 1.06 -49.21 2.17
CA ASN A 879 0.18 -48.20 1.59
C ASN A 879 -0.35 -47.27 2.70
N LEU A 880 -0.16 -45.96 2.53
CA LEU A 880 -0.67 -44.90 3.40
C LEU A 880 -1.62 -44.00 2.59
N PRO A 881 -2.89 -44.41 2.41
CA PRO A 881 -3.84 -43.74 1.50
C PRO A 881 -4.10 -42.26 1.83
N ILE A 882 -4.08 -41.91 3.13
CA ILE A 882 -4.28 -40.54 3.60
C ILE A 882 -3.10 -39.63 3.24
N LEU A 883 -1.88 -40.19 3.11
CA LEU A 883 -0.70 -39.47 2.66
C LEU A 883 -0.48 -39.62 1.14
N GLY A 884 -1.38 -40.31 0.43
CA GLY A 884 -1.29 -40.59 -1.00
C GLY A 884 -0.03 -41.30 -1.46
N THR A 885 0.67 -41.99 -0.57
CA THR A 885 1.96 -42.62 -0.87
C THR A 885 2.05 -44.00 -0.24
N SER A 886 2.98 -44.81 -0.73
CA SER A 886 3.40 -46.04 -0.07
C SER A 886 4.86 -45.94 0.35
N VAL A 887 5.12 -46.37 1.58
CA VAL A 887 6.42 -46.22 2.24
C VAL A 887 7.12 -47.57 2.31
N SER A 888 8.39 -47.60 1.95
CA SER A 888 9.25 -48.77 2.03
C SER A 888 9.91 -48.88 3.40
N ILE A 889 9.55 -49.88 4.18
CA ILE A 889 10.19 -50.20 5.46
C ILE A 889 11.16 -51.37 5.25
N VAL A 890 12.45 -51.16 5.45
CA VAL A 890 13.50 -52.17 5.36
C VAL A 890 14.11 -52.39 6.75
N PHE A 891 14.08 -53.63 7.23
CA PHE A 891 14.84 -54.08 8.38
C PHE A 891 16.03 -54.89 7.87
N GLU A 892 17.26 -54.51 8.18
CA GLU A 892 18.48 -55.20 7.74
C GLU A 892 19.37 -55.52 8.96
N ILE A 893 19.75 -56.78 9.10
CA ILE A 893 20.65 -57.25 10.17
C ILE A 893 22.03 -57.47 9.57
N ASN A 894 23.01 -56.69 10.03
CA ASN A 894 24.42 -56.87 9.66
C ASN A 894 25.21 -57.44 10.83
N GLU A 895 25.25 -58.78 10.92
CA GLU A 895 25.96 -59.50 11.98
C GLU A 895 27.47 -59.17 12.03
N CYS A 896 28.10 -58.93 10.88
CA CYS A 896 29.53 -58.59 10.80
C CYS A 896 29.85 -57.18 11.33
N ARG A 897 28.90 -56.25 11.30
CA ARG A 897 29.05 -54.87 11.81
C ARG A 897 28.37 -54.65 13.17
N ASN A 898 27.80 -55.70 13.77
CA ASN A 898 27.07 -55.63 15.05
C ASN A 898 25.96 -54.57 15.05
N ASN A 899 25.24 -54.42 13.92
CA ASN A 899 24.23 -53.38 13.73
C ASN A 899 22.93 -53.95 13.12
N LEU A 900 21.78 -53.53 13.66
CA LEU A 900 20.44 -53.65 13.09
C LEU A 900 20.06 -52.31 12.48
N ARG A 901 19.81 -52.27 11.17
CA ARG A 901 19.34 -51.09 10.46
C ARG A 901 17.84 -51.15 10.25
N LEU A 902 17.14 -50.14 10.73
CA LEU A 902 15.78 -49.82 10.31
C LEU A 902 15.85 -48.68 9.29
N GLN A 903 15.25 -48.88 8.13
CA GLN A 903 15.09 -47.87 7.13
C GLN A 903 13.61 -47.71 6.80
N ILE A 904 13.09 -46.49 6.86
CA ILE A 904 11.74 -46.13 6.43
C ILE A 904 11.93 -45.11 5.30
N ASP A 905 11.75 -45.56 4.06
CA ASP A 905 12.11 -44.82 2.86
C ASP A 905 13.53 -44.28 2.91
N ASN A 906 13.71 -42.97 3.10
CA ASN A 906 15.01 -42.32 3.18
C ASN A 906 15.51 -42.17 4.62
N LEU A 907 14.63 -42.31 5.61
CA LEU A 907 15.02 -42.36 7.02
C LEU A 907 15.79 -43.63 7.29
N LYS A 908 17.00 -43.52 7.86
CA LYS A 908 17.81 -44.67 8.29
C LYS A 908 18.20 -44.51 9.75
N GLN A 909 18.00 -45.57 10.52
CA GLN A 909 18.42 -45.64 11.91
C GLN A 909 19.18 -46.94 12.13
N ASP A 910 20.39 -46.80 12.63
CA ASP A 910 21.30 -47.90 12.93
C ASP A 910 21.31 -48.13 14.45
N PHE A 911 20.97 -49.34 14.89
CA PHE A 911 20.97 -49.76 16.29
C PHE A 911 22.08 -50.79 16.52
N LYS A 912 22.88 -50.62 17.57
CA LYS A 912 23.81 -51.70 17.94
C LYS A 912 23.00 -52.93 18.32
N LEU A 913 23.34 -54.08 17.72
CA LEU A 913 22.71 -55.37 18.03
C LEU A 913 22.75 -55.64 19.54
N SER A 914 23.83 -55.26 20.23
CA SER A 914 23.98 -55.39 21.69
C SER A 914 22.97 -54.58 22.53
N GLU A 915 22.38 -53.52 22.00
CA GLU A 915 21.43 -52.65 22.71
C GLU A 915 19.97 -53.11 22.49
N VAL A 916 19.67 -53.70 21.34
CA VAL A 916 18.34 -54.24 21.00
C VAL A 916 18.09 -55.60 21.67
N LEU A 917 19.13 -56.42 21.81
CA LEU A 917 19.06 -57.79 22.34
C LEU A 917 18.84 -57.90 23.87
N PHE A 918 18.90 -56.82 24.65
CA PHE A 918 18.73 -56.88 26.11
C PHE A 918 17.28 -57.13 26.57
N GLY A 919 16.28 -56.99 25.69
CA GLY A 919 14.87 -57.22 26.00
C GLY A 919 14.32 -58.59 25.57
N MET A 920 15.02 -59.32 24.69
CA MET A 920 14.53 -60.55 24.10
C MET A 920 15.63 -61.63 24.10
N ILE A 921 15.53 -62.53 25.08
CA ILE A 921 16.13 -63.88 25.13
C ILE A 921 17.59 -64.00 25.62
N ASP A 922 17.70 -64.83 26.65
CA ASP A 922 18.88 -65.32 27.36
C ASP A 922 19.57 -66.44 26.55
N LYS A 923 20.77 -66.20 25.97
CA LYS A 923 21.82 -67.22 25.75
C LYS A 923 23.12 -66.67 25.13
N LYS A 924 24.23 -67.14 25.70
CA LYS A 924 25.64 -66.93 25.32
C LYS A 924 26.00 -67.43 23.91
N ASN A 925 26.95 -66.68 23.31
CA ASN A 925 27.94 -67.04 22.27
C ASN A 925 27.46 -67.18 20.81
N MET A 926 27.96 -66.31 19.92
CA MET A 926 28.55 -66.74 18.63
C MET A 926 29.43 -65.64 17.99
N PHE A 927 30.61 -66.05 17.52
CA PHE A 927 31.64 -65.24 16.86
C PHE A 927 31.56 -65.40 15.32
N CYS A 928 31.99 -64.39 14.58
CA CYS A 928 32.42 -64.49 13.19
C CYS A 928 33.51 -65.57 13.02
N GLN A 929 33.16 -66.77 12.56
CA GLN A 929 34.10 -67.68 11.89
C GLN A 929 33.36 -68.71 11.02
N ASN A 930 33.86 -68.87 9.80
CA ASN A 930 33.46 -69.85 8.79
C ASN A 930 33.11 -71.23 9.39
N SER A 931 31.81 -71.57 9.46
CA SER A 931 31.34 -72.95 9.39
C SER A 931 29.85 -72.98 9.06
N SER A 932 29.47 -74.04 8.34
CA SER A 932 28.15 -74.41 7.86
C SER A 932 27.03 -74.29 8.92
N GLU A 933 25.94 -73.64 8.50
CA GLU A 933 24.59 -73.61 9.09
C GLU A 933 24.46 -73.29 10.59
N PRO A 934 24.03 -72.07 10.93
CA PRO A 934 23.16 -71.79 12.06
C PRO A 934 21.69 -71.67 11.60
N ASP A 935 20.79 -72.16 12.45
CA ASP A 935 19.33 -72.18 12.28
C ASP A 935 18.78 -70.74 12.24
N LYS A 936 18.47 -70.24 11.03
CA LYS A 936 18.01 -68.87 10.72
C LYS A 936 16.57 -68.55 11.19
N ASN A 937 15.95 -69.40 12.01
CA ASN A 937 14.49 -69.41 12.18
C ASN A 937 13.93 -68.57 13.35
N GLU A 938 14.75 -67.88 14.16
CA GLU A 938 14.24 -67.23 15.39
C GLU A 938 14.61 -65.75 15.60
N ILE A 939 15.20 -65.06 14.61
CA ILE A 939 15.73 -63.69 14.82
C ILE A 939 14.82 -62.57 14.24
N LEU A 940 13.84 -62.90 13.40
CA LEU A 940 12.99 -61.92 12.69
C LEU A 940 11.54 -61.90 13.22
N ALA A 941 11.37 -61.64 14.53
CA ALA A 941 10.08 -61.36 15.15
C ALA A 941 9.98 -59.88 15.56
#